data_AF-A0A8S2B4J1-F1
#
_entry.id   AF-A0A8S2B4J1-F1
#
_cell.length_a   1.000
_cell.length_b   1.000
_cell.length_c   1.000
_cell.angle_alpha   90.00
_cell.angle_beta   90.00
_cell.angle_gamma   90.00
#
_symmetry.space_group_name_H-M   'P 1'
#
loop_
_entity.id
_entity.type
_entity.pdbx_description
1 polymer ?
#
loop_
_entity_poly.entity_id
_entity_poly.type
_entity_poly.pdbx_seq_one_letter_code
_entity_poly.pdbx_strand_id
1 'polypeptide(L)'
;MALTLSTTKTFTNINCSNNTTNITTFKPLKLPLFWPWQKVKMGPLSVSPMGFGTWAWGNQLLWGYQTSMDDQLQEAFELALENGINLFDTADSYGTGRLNGQSERLLGKFIKESQVLKGKQNEVVVATKFAAYPWRLTSGQFVNACRASLDRLQIDQLGIGQLHWSTANYAPLQELVLWDGLVQMYEKGLVRAVGVSNYGPQQLVKIHDYLKTRGVPLCSAQVQFSLLSMGKEQLEIKSICDELGIRLISYSPLGLGMLTGKYSSSKLPTGPRSFLFRQILPGLEPLLLALSEIAKKRGKTMPQVAINWCICKGTVPIPGIKSVKHVEDNLGALGWKLTNDEQLQFKFLENQMKALRRSYTSTSSGNSSSSSSSLPSSSSSSLPSSSSSSPPSSNSNSSSSNSSSSWIHLRSVLFVANPSSPSSVTSSDRRRKSPWSRRKRKWALTPHQWRSLFTPEGKLRDGGVGFLKKVRSRGVDPSIRAEVWLFLLGVYDLNSTSEEREAVKTQKRKEYEKLQRRCQMLLKCGNGNTNNLEELPSDEANDQCVRFVDDYKITGSMTNQDVVSAVNTDSSDTDSCDDNEDVLLLSSFVQSDERKLEEDNSNNNSEESSSPLEAAAAEIQVEVPVHEDFSTWQRIIRLDALRADSEWATYSPYSTAITDSKARGLAESVGLKDYDHLESCRLYHAARLVAILEAYAMYDPEIGYCQGMSDLLSPILAVISEDHEAFWCFVGFMKKARHNFRLDEAGIQRQLSIVSKIIKNKDSQLYKHLENLQAEDCSFVYRMVLVMFRRELSFEQTLCLWEVMWADQAAIRAGVGKSPWSRIRQQAPPTDDLLLYAIAALVLRRKLIIQKYSSMDEIVEECNSMAGQLNVWKLLDDAHHLVVTLHDKIETLSQSQSI
;
A
#
# COMPACT_ATOMS: atom_id res chain seq x y z
N MET A 1 -20.28 -79.10 28.26
CA MET A 1 -18.95 -79.52 27.80
C MET A 1 -18.37 -78.34 27.02
N ALA A 2 -17.34 -77.63 27.49
CA ALA A 2 -15.93 -78.06 27.69
C ALA A 2 -15.14 -77.99 26.36
N LEU A 3 -13.92 -77.46 26.26
CA LEU A 3 -13.01 -76.83 27.24
C LEU A 3 -12.07 -75.81 26.55
N THR A 4 -11.71 -74.83 27.36
CA THR A 4 -10.57 -73.89 27.45
C THR A 4 -9.16 -74.29 26.93
N LEU A 5 -8.42 -73.23 26.53
CA LEU A 5 -7.00 -72.89 26.85
C LEU A 5 -5.89 -73.97 26.94
N SER A 6 -4.88 -73.82 26.09
CA SER A 6 -3.43 -73.93 26.39
C SER A 6 -2.60 -73.51 25.16
N THR A 7 -1.35 -73.05 25.24
CA THR A 7 -0.39 -73.05 26.36
C THR A 7 0.53 -71.83 26.32
N THR A 8 0.94 -71.35 27.49
CA THR A 8 2.08 -70.44 27.68
C THR A 8 3.42 -71.13 27.41
N LYS A 9 4.44 -70.36 27.03
CA LYS A 9 5.83 -70.63 27.45
C LYS A 9 6.61 -69.34 27.68
N THR A 10 7.21 -69.26 28.86
CA THR A 10 8.01 -68.18 29.43
C THR A 10 9.41 -68.13 28.83
N PHE A 11 10.01 -66.94 28.76
CA PHE A 11 11.44 -66.78 29.01
C PHE A 11 11.74 -65.55 29.89
N THR A 12 12.72 -65.75 30.75
CA THR A 12 13.14 -65.05 31.96
C THR A 12 13.56 -63.58 31.83
N ASN A 13 13.34 -62.83 32.92
CA ASN A 13 14.05 -61.59 33.24
C ASN A 13 15.58 -61.79 33.24
N ILE A 14 16.31 -60.83 32.68
CA ILE A 14 17.63 -60.40 33.16
C ILE A 14 17.54 -58.87 33.38
N ASN A 15 18.17 -58.38 34.44
CA ASN A 15 17.91 -57.07 35.04
C ASN A 15 19.03 -56.07 34.74
N CYS A 16 18.76 -54.78 35.02
CA CYS A 16 19.66 -53.61 34.90
C CYS A 16 19.92 -53.10 33.46
N SER A 17 19.95 -51.79 33.18
CA SER A 17 19.84 -50.61 34.07
C SER A 17 19.37 -49.35 33.33
N ASN A 18 18.60 -48.52 34.05
CA ASN A 18 18.24 -47.11 33.85
C ASN A 18 18.70 -46.39 32.56
N ASN A 19 17.73 -46.03 31.71
CA ASN A 19 17.48 -44.63 31.35
C ASN A 19 16.08 -44.48 30.70
N THR A 20 15.08 -44.19 31.53
CA THR A 20 13.69 -44.00 31.10
C THR A 20 13.49 -42.60 30.52
N THR A 21 13.61 -42.46 29.21
CA THR A 21 12.88 -41.39 28.49
C THR A 21 11.43 -41.86 28.30
N ASN A 22 10.47 -41.08 28.80
CA ASN A 22 9.05 -41.40 28.72
C ASN A 22 8.55 -41.34 27.26
N ILE A 23 8.58 -42.46 26.55
CA ILE A 23 7.78 -42.63 25.34
C ILE A 23 6.32 -42.72 25.77
N THR A 24 5.59 -41.61 25.64
CA THR A 24 4.13 -41.60 25.83
C THR A 24 3.49 -42.48 24.77
N THR A 25 2.92 -43.60 25.20
CA THR A 25 2.17 -44.51 24.33
C THR A 25 0.90 -43.83 23.84
N PHE A 26 0.94 -43.35 22.59
CA PHE A 26 -0.23 -42.77 21.92
C PHE A 26 -1.39 -43.77 21.93
N LYS A 27 -2.54 -43.36 22.47
CA LYS A 27 -3.79 -44.09 22.25
C LYS A 27 -4.22 -43.83 20.80
N PRO A 28 -4.40 -44.86 19.95
CA PRO A 28 -4.92 -44.64 18.62
C PRO A 28 -6.32 -44.04 18.71
N LEU A 29 -6.58 -42.97 17.94
CA LEU A 29 -7.94 -42.44 17.80
C LEU A 29 -8.85 -43.56 17.27
N LYS A 30 -10.05 -43.68 17.84
CA LYS A 30 -11.09 -44.54 17.24
C LYS A 30 -11.66 -43.83 16.00
N LEU A 31 -11.03 -44.12 14.87
CA LEU A 31 -11.39 -43.57 13.57
C LEU A 31 -12.78 -44.12 13.12
N PRO A 32 -13.61 -43.31 12.43
CA PRO A 32 -14.97 -43.69 12.05
C PRO A 32 -15.00 -44.80 10.99
N LEU A 33 -16.15 -45.45 10.83
CA LEU A 33 -16.35 -46.59 9.89
C LEU A 33 -16.00 -46.31 8.42
N PHE A 34 -15.88 -45.04 8.02
CA PHE A 34 -15.53 -44.59 6.67
C PHE A 34 -14.06 -44.17 6.55
N TRP A 35 -13.20 -44.76 7.38
CA TRP A 35 -11.76 -44.57 7.33
C TRP A 35 -11.08 -45.68 6.50
N PRO A 36 -10.17 -45.33 5.56
CA PRO A 36 -9.84 -43.99 5.10
C PRO A 36 -10.95 -43.40 4.22
N TRP A 37 -11.10 -42.07 4.25
CA TRP A 37 -12.00 -41.36 3.34
C TRP A 37 -11.55 -41.49 1.88
N GLN A 38 -12.47 -41.26 0.94
CA GLN A 38 -12.14 -41.11 -0.46
C GLN A 38 -11.32 -39.82 -0.68
N LYS A 39 -10.18 -39.93 -1.38
CA LYS A 39 -9.40 -38.77 -1.83
C LYS A 39 -10.16 -37.99 -2.91
N VAL A 40 -9.95 -36.68 -2.93
CA VAL A 40 -10.54 -35.73 -3.89
C VAL A 40 -9.59 -35.55 -5.07
N LYS A 41 -10.12 -35.58 -6.30
CA LYS A 41 -9.36 -35.26 -7.51
C LYS A 41 -9.19 -33.74 -7.65
N MET A 42 -7.96 -33.33 -7.92
CA MET A 42 -7.54 -31.94 -8.12
C MET A 42 -6.59 -31.91 -9.33
N GLY A 43 -7.17 -31.82 -10.54
CA GLY A 43 -6.44 -32.01 -11.79
C GLY A 43 -5.80 -33.41 -11.87
N PRO A 44 -4.47 -33.53 -12.09
CA PRO A 44 -3.76 -34.81 -12.09
C PRO A 44 -3.51 -35.37 -10.67
N LEU A 45 -3.81 -34.61 -9.62
CA LEU A 45 -3.49 -34.96 -8.24
C LEU A 45 -4.67 -35.61 -7.51
N SER A 46 -4.33 -36.42 -6.50
CA SER A 46 -5.27 -37.04 -5.56
C SER A 46 -4.93 -36.63 -4.13
N VAL A 47 -5.78 -35.78 -3.55
CA VAL A 47 -5.56 -35.12 -2.26
C VAL A 47 -6.56 -35.59 -1.21
N SER A 48 -6.21 -35.49 0.07
CA SER A 48 -7.17 -35.62 1.16
C SER A 48 -8.29 -34.57 1.04
N PRO A 49 -9.54 -34.87 1.50
CA PRO A 49 -10.69 -33.95 1.42
C PRO A 49 -10.55 -32.70 2.31
N MET A 50 -9.52 -32.67 3.14
CA MET A 50 -9.02 -31.51 3.89
C MET A 50 -7.48 -31.51 3.75
N GLY A 51 -6.88 -30.33 3.65
CA GLY A 51 -5.44 -30.15 3.81
C GLY A 51 -5.12 -29.31 5.05
N PHE A 52 -3.87 -28.91 5.23
CA PHE A 52 -3.48 -27.98 6.30
C PHE A 52 -2.71 -26.77 5.79
N GLY A 53 -3.09 -25.58 6.28
CA GLY A 53 -2.43 -24.31 5.93
C GLY A 53 -1.33 -23.95 6.93
N THR A 54 -0.14 -23.62 6.43
CA THR A 54 1.07 -23.40 7.25
C THR A 54 1.40 -21.92 7.50
N TRP A 55 0.47 -20.98 7.27
CA TRP A 55 0.67 -19.52 7.48
C TRP A 55 1.07 -19.13 8.91
N ALA A 56 0.74 -19.97 9.91
CA ALA A 56 1.16 -19.75 11.29
C ALA A 56 2.64 -20.09 11.55
N TRP A 57 3.29 -20.84 10.67
CA TRP A 57 4.67 -21.29 10.81
C TRP A 57 5.58 -20.16 10.32
N GLY A 58 6.47 -19.65 11.19
CA GLY A 58 7.29 -18.47 10.89
C GLY A 58 6.62 -17.10 11.13
N ASN A 59 5.35 -17.04 11.54
CA ASN A 59 4.62 -15.77 11.73
C ASN A 59 4.52 -15.36 13.20
N GLN A 60 5.35 -14.40 13.62
CA GLN A 60 5.39 -13.94 15.01
C GLN A 60 4.20 -13.01 15.34
N LEU A 61 3.90 -12.05 14.47
CA LEU A 61 2.98 -10.94 14.76
C LEU A 61 1.51 -11.36 14.96
N LEU A 62 0.98 -12.27 14.13
CA LEU A 62 -0.43 -12.67 14.17
C LEU A 62 -0.67 -13.96 14.95
N TRP A 63 0.32 -14.86 14.92
CA TRP A 63 0.20 -16.22 15.40
C TRP A 63 1.09 -16.57 16.60
N GLY A 64 2.04 -15.69 16.96
CA GLY A 64 2.91 -15.85 18.12
C GLY A 64 3.98 -16.93 17.93
N TYR A 65 4.40 -17.22 16.69
CA TYR A 65 5.41 -18.23 16.41
C TYR A 65 6.74 -17.95 17.12
N GLN A 66 7.35 -19.01 17.63
CA GLN A 66 8.70 -19.05 18.19
C GLN A 66 9.36 -20.34 17.72
N THR A 67 10.68 -20.34 17.50
CA THR A 67 11.44 -21.53 17.06
C THR A 67 11.35 -22.70 18.06
N SER A 68 11.10 -22.40 19.34
CA SER A 68 10.78 -23.40 20.38
C SER A 68 9.47 -24.18 20.13
N MET A 69 8.67 -23.79 19.13
CA MET A 69 7.48 -24.53 18.72
C MET A 69 7.76 -25.59 17.64
N ASP A 70 8.94 -25.59 17.02
CA ASP A 70 9.20 -26.37 15.80
C ASP A 70 8.97 -27.89 16.01
N ASP A 71 9.39 -28.44 17.15
CA ASP A 71 9.16 -29.86 17.49
C ASP A 71 7.66 -30.19 17.58
N GLN A 72 6.86 -29.33 18.21
CA GLN A 72 5.40 -29.47 18.29
C GLN A 72 4.70 -29.28 16.93
N LEU A 73 5.32 -28.53 16.00
CA LEU A 73 4.84 -28.44 14.62
C LEU A 73 5.18 -29.71 13.82
N GLN A 74 6.35 -30.32 14.08
CA GLN A 74 6.77 -31.59 13.51
C GLN A 74 5.86 -32.74 13.97
N GLU A 75 5.59 -32.87 15.27
CA GLU A 75 4.61 -33.83 15.82
C GLU A 75 3.21 -33.66 15.19
N ALA A 76 2.76 -32.42 15.01
CA ALA A 76 1.48 -32.13 14.37
C ALA A 76 1.46 -32.52 12.88
N PHE A 77 2.57 -32.33 12.17
CA PHE A 77 2.75 -32.75 10.79
C PHE A 77 2.76 -34.27 10.64
N GLU A 78 3.48 -34.99 11.52
CA GLU A 78 3.51 -36.45 11.51
C GLU A 78 2.14 -37.06 11.82
N LEU A 79 1.44 -36.58 12.87
CA LEU A 79 0.09 -37.05 13.18
C LEU A 79 -0.88 -36.82 11.99
N ALA A 80 -0.74 -35.71 11.26
CA ALA A 80 -1.55 -35.46 10.07
C ALA A 80 -1.32 -36.51 8.97
N LEU A 81 -0.07 -36.90 8.73
CA LEU A 81 0.31 -37.90 7.73
C LEU A 81 -0.11 -39.31 8.11
N GLU A 82 0.08 -39.72 9.37
CA GLU A 82 -0.45 -40.98 9.91
C GLU A 82 -1.97 -41.08 9.71
N ASN A 83 -2.63 -39.92 9.80
CA ASN A 83 -4.04 -39.75 9.56
C ASN A 83 -4.39 -39.43 8.09
N GLY A 84 -3.54 -39.85 7.12
CA GLY A 84 -3.87 -39.84 5.69
C GLY A 84 -4.12 -38.46 5.06
N ILE A 85 -3.78 -37.37 5.75
CA ILE A 85 -3.74 -36.03 5.16
C ILE A 85 -2.46 -35.93 4.32
N ASN A 86 -2.60 -35.56 3.05
CA ASN A 86 -1.44 -35.42 2.16
C ASN A 86 -1.36 -34.06 1.45
N LEU A 87 -2.29 -33.12 1.71
CA LEU A 87 -2.24 -31.76 1.17
C LEU A 87 -1.77 -30.77 2.23
N PHE A 88 -0.66 -30.09 1.95
CA PHE A 88 -0.13 -29.00 2.78
C PHE A 88 0.02 -27.72 1.95
N ASP A 89 -0.59 -26.64 2.42
CA ASP A 89 -0.62 -25.34 1.75
C ASP A 89 0.31 -24.33 2.44
N THR A 90 1.18 -23.70 1.65
CA THR A 90 2.18 -22.71 2.08
C THR A 90 2.26 -21.55 1.08
N ALA A 91 3.23 -20.64 1.25
CA ALA A 91 3.57 -19.59 0.27
C ALA A 91 5.01 -19.11 0.47
N ASP A 92 5.60 -18.56 -0.59
CA ASP A 92 6.91 -17.90 -0.54
C ASP A 92 6.96 -16.73 0.46
N SER A 93 5.84 -16.00 0.58
CA SER A 93 5.66 -14.87 1.50
C SER A 93 5.28 -15.28 2.94
N TYR A 94 5.30 -16.57 3.30
CA TYR A 94 4.95 -17.01 4.65
C TYR A 94 6.17 -16.96 5.59
N GLY A 95 6.26 -15.83 6.28
CA GLY A 95 7.32 -15.47 7.21
C GLY A 95 7.27 -13.99 7.54
N THR A 96 8.02 -13.53 8.53
CA THR A 96 8.15 -12.09 8.84
C THR A 96 9.59 -11.71 9.16
N GLY A 97 10.12 -10.67 8.50
CA GLY A 97 11.51 -10.22 8.67
C GLY A 97 12.52 -11.35 8.42
N ARG A 98 13.40 -11.62 9.40
CA ARG A 98 14.40 -12.70 9.34
C ARG A 98 13.83 -14.11 9.18
N LEU A 99 12.51 -14.29 9.35
CA LEU A 99 11.82 -15.57 9.15
C LEU A 99 11.15 -15.67 7.76
N ASN A 100 11.54 -14.86 6.77
CA ASN A 100 10.97 -14.93 5.42
C ASN A 100 11.17 -16.33 4.79
N GLY A 101 10.10 -16.90 4.23
CA GLY A 101 10.07 -18.28 3.73
C GLY A 101 10.23 -19.38 4.79
N GLN A 102 10.17 -19.08 6.10
CA GLN A 102 10.34 -20.07 7.17
C GLN A 102 9.28 -21.18 7.13
N SER A 103 8.07 -20.88 6.67
CA SER A 103 7.00 -21.87 6.53
C SER A 103 7.38 -22.99 5.54
N GLU A 104 7.96 -22.62 4.39
CA GLU A 104 8.49 -23.56 3.40
C GLU A 104 9.70 -24.34 3.93
N ARG A 105 10.62 -23.69 4.65
CA ARG A 105 11.78 -24.35 5.26
C ARG A 105 11.38 -25.41 6.30
N LEU A 106 10.40 -25.10 7.15
CA LEU A 106 9.87 -26.04 8.14
C LEU A 106 9.15 -27.21 7.47
N LEU A 107 8.28 -26.94 6.51
CA LEU A 107 7.57 -28.00 5.77
C LEU A 107 8.56 -28.93 5.03
N GLY A 108 9.60 -28.37 4.40
CA GLY A 108 10.66 -29.14 3.77
C GLY A 108 11.46 -30.01 4.74
N LYS A 109 11.87 -29.44 5.89
CA LYS A 109 12.50 -30.18 6.99
C LYS A 109 11.63 -31.36 7.42
N PHE A 110 10.35 -31.12 7.70
CA PHE A 110 9.45 -32.15 8.20
C PHE A 110 9.18 -33.26 7.17
N ILE A 111 9.01 -32.92 5.88
CA ILE A 111 8.90 -33.91 4.79
C ILE A 111 10.15 -34.80 4.72
N LYS A 112 11.34 -34.22 4.89
CA LYS A 112 12.63 -34.92 4.82
C LYS A 112 12.89 -35.82 6.04
N GLU A 113 12.50 -35.37 7.23
CA GLU A 113 12.76 -36.07 8.50
C GLU A 113 11.66 -37.09 8.87
N SER A 114 10.45 -36.97 8.30
CA SER A 114 9.31 -37.80 8.69
C SER A 114 9.53 -39.28 8.41
N GLN A 115 9.34 -40.11 9.45
CA GLN A 115 9.43 -41.56 9.30
C GLN A 115 8.23 -42.15 8.53
N VAL A 116 7.06 -41.50 8.60
CA VAL A 116 5.85 -41.88 7.87
C VAL A 116 6.04 -41.83 6.36
N LEU A 117 6.90 -40.92 5.87
CA LEU A 117 7.15 -40.66 4.45
C LEU A 117 8.38 -41.36 3.89
N LYS A 118 9.04 -42.25 4.65
CA LYS A 118 10.32 -42.85 4.24
C LYS A 118 10.17 -43.69 2.95
N GLY A 119 10.63 -43.14 1.83
CA GLY A 119 10.48 -43.74 0.48
C GLY A 119 9.16 -43.41 -0.21
N LYS A 120 8.38 -42.47 0.33
CA LYS A 120 7.02 -42.08 -0.07
C LYS A 120 6.81 -40.56 -0.15
N GLN A 121 7.88 -39.77 -0.13
CA GLN A 121 7.81 -38.31 -0.09
C GLN A 121 6.92 -37.71 -1.20
N ASN A 122 6.89 -38.35 -2.38
CA ASN A 122 6.07 -37.94 -3.54
C ASN A 122 4.54 -38.11 -3.34
N GLU A 123 4.10 -38.86 -2.32
CA GLU A 123 2.68 -38.97 -1.93
C GLU A 123 2.14 -37.67 -1.30
N VAL A 124 3.03 -36.81 -0.78
CA VAL A 124 2.69 -35.47 -0.30
C VAL A 124 2.47 -34.52 -1.47
N VAL A 125 1.42 -33.73 -1.37
CA VAL A 125 1.07 -32.64 -2.27
C VAL A 125 1.33 -31.33 -1.53
N VAL A 126 2.48 -30.73 -1.79
CA VAL A 126 2.77 -29.35 -1.37
C VAL A 126 2.15 -28.40 -2.39
N ALA A 127 1.26 -27.53 -1.91
CA ALA A 127 0.72 -26.41 -2.66
C ALA A 127 1.38 -25.13 -2.15
N THR A 128 2.26 -24.50 -2.92
CA THR A 128 2.82 -23.18 -2.57
C THR A 128 2.17 -22.08 -3.40
N LYS A 129 2.37 -20.84 -3.00
CA LYS A 129 1.93 -19.63 -3.70
C LYS A 129 3.11 -18.71 -3.92
N PHE A 130 3.08 -18.01 -5.03
CA PHE A 130 4.05 -17.00 -5.40
C PHE A 130 3.38 -15.64 -5.36
N ALA A 131 3.80 -14.81 -4.41
CA ALA A 131 3.37 -13.41 -4.32
C ALA A 131 3.59 -12.65 -5.64
N ALA A 132 2.61 -11.85 -6.06
CA ALA A 132 2.75 -11.00 -7.24
C ALA A 132 3.47 -9.70 -6.86
N TYR A 133 4.73 -9.82 -6.46
CA TYR A 133 5.56 -8.67 -6.07
C TYR A 133 5.88 -7.77 -7.28
N PRO A 134 5.98 -6.43 -7.10
CA PRO A 134 6.22 -5.50 -8.22
C PRO A 134 7.46 -5.82 -9.06
N TRP A 135 8.54 -6.33 -8.45
CA TRP A 135 9.78 -6.69 -9.15
C TRP A 135 9.68 -7.99 -10.00
N ARG A 136 8.56 -8.71 -9.98
CA ARG A 136 8.33 -9.90 -10.82
C ARG A 136 7.72 -9.48 -12.16
N LEU A 137 8.54 -8.82 -12.98
CA LEU A 137 8.17 -8.21 -14.27
C LEU A 137 8.39 -9.15 -15.48
N THR A 138 8.91 -10.36 -15.25
CA THR A 138 9.17 -11.37 -16.30
C THR A 138 8.72 -12.76 -15.84
N SER A 139 8.31 -13.61 -16.80
CA SER A 139 7.95 -15.01 -16.52
C SER A 139 9.13 -15.76 -15.88
N GLY A 140 10.36 -15.45 -16.29
CA GLY A 140 11.60 -15.99 -15.74
C GLY A 140 11.80 -15.67 -14.26
N GLN A 141 11.46 -14.47 -13.80
CA GLN A 141 11.48 -14.12 -12.37
C GLN A 141 10.44 -14.91 -11.57
N PHE A 142 9.27 -15.18 -12.14
CA PHE A 142 8.24 -16.03 -11.51
C PHE A 142 8.68 -17.50 -11.43
N VAL A 143 9.27 -18.03 -12.51
CA VAL A 143 9.91 -19.36 -12.53
C VAL A 143 11.05 -19.45 -11.51
N ASN A 144 11.84 -18.39 -11.33
CA ASN A 144 12.90 -18.34 -10.32
C ASN A 144 12.35 -18.29 -8.89
N ALA A 145 11.21 -17.65 -8.65
CA ALA A 145 10.52 -17.73 -7.35
C ALA A 145 10.12 -19.17 -7.02
N CYS A 146 9.64 -19.94 -8.00
CA CYS A 146 9.35 -21.36 -7.87
C CYS A 146 10.59 -22.20 -7.57
N ARG A 147 11.72 -21.95 -8.24
CA ARG A 147 13.00 -22.60 -7.90
C ARG A 147 13.41 -22.30 -6.46
N ALA A 148 13.36 -21.04 -6.05
CA ALA A 148 13.69 -20.65 -4.68
C ALA A 148 12.74 -21.29 -3.62
N SER A 149 11.48 -21.56 -3.96
CA SER A 149 10.56 -22.35 -3.12
C SER A 149 10.94 -23.83 -3.09
N LEU A 150 11.27 -24.45 -4.23
CA LEU A 150 11.79 -25.83 -4.29
C LEU A 150 13.06 -25.97 -3.43
N ASP A 151 13.98 -25.01 -3.52
CA ASP A 151 15.21 -24.96 -2.71
C ASP A 151 14.91 -24.85 -1.21
N ARG A 152 13.94 -24.01 -0.80
CA ARG A 152 13.52 -23.90 0.61
C ARG A 152 12.82 -25.15 1.12
N LEU A 153 12.00 -25.79 0.28
CA LEU A 153 11.28 -27.03 0.58
C LEU A 153 12.18 -28.28 0.49
N GLN A 154 13.34 -28.20 -0.17
CA GLN A 154 14.24 -29.34 -0.42
C GLN A 154 13.51 -30.50 -1.14
N ILE A 155 12.71 -30.18 -2.15
CA ILE A 155 11.99 -31.14 -3.01
C ILE A 155 12.21 -30.80 -4.50
N ASP A 156 12.22 -31.80 -5.37
CA ASP A 156 12.51 -31.62 -6.80
C ASP A 156 11.32 -31.06 -7.61
N GLN A 157 10.09 -31.31 -7.15
CA GLN A 157 8.86 -30.94 -7.86
C GLN A 157 7.72 -30.61 -6.89
N LEU A 158 7.04 -29.50 -7.13
CA LEU A 158 5.86 -29.08 -6.37
C LEU A 158 4.62 -29.89 -6.74
N GLY A 159 3.70 -30.04 -5.79
CA GLY A 159 2.34 -30.48 -6.07
C GLY A 159 1.62 -29.44 -6.91
N ILE A 160 1.46 -28.24 -6.37
CA ILE A 160 0.74 -27.13 -7.02
C ILE A 160 1.54 -25.84 -6.87
N GLY A 161 1.83 -25.18 -7.98
CA GLY A 161 2.32 -23.79 -8.00
C GLY A 161 1.16 -22.83 -8.24
N GLN A 162 0.93 -21.89 -7.31
CA GLN A 162 -0.21 -20.97 -7.38
C GLN A 162 0.24 -19.51 -7.51
N LEU A 163 -0.48 -18.72 -8.31
CA LEU A 163 -0.37 -17.25 -8.27
C LEU A 163 -1.20 -16.71 -7.10
N HIS A 164 -0.60 -15.93 -6.20
CA HIS A 164 -1.16 -15.64 -4.86
C HIS A 164 -2.32 -14.62 -4.87
N TRP A 165 -2.33 -13.69 -5.83
CA TRP A 165 -3.44 -12.77 -6.09
C TRP A 165 -3.36 -12.27 -7.54
N SER A 166 -4.49 -11.84 -8.11
CA SER A 166 -4.50 -11.20 -9.43
C SER A 166 -3.92 -9.79 -9.36
N THR A 167 -3.16 -9.40 -10.39
CA THR A 167 -2.66 -8.04 -10.57
C THR A 167 -3.52 -7.21 -11.52
N ALA A 168 -4.57 -7.79 -12.11
CA ALA A 168 -5.33 -7.20 -13.22
C ALA A 168 -5.87 -5.78 -12.96
N ASN A 169 -6.21 -5.44 -11.71
CA ASN A 169 -6.79 -4.15 -11.36
C ASN A 169 -5.76 -3.02 -11.18
N TYR A 170 -4.46 -3.31 -11.08
CA TYR A 170 -3.42 -2.29 -10.81
C TYR A 170 -2.14 -2.46 -11.65
N ALA A 171 -1.88 -3.67 -12.17
CA ALA A 171 -0.78 -3.97 -13.08
C ALA A 171 -1.20 -5.04 -14.12
N PRO A 172 -2.14 -4.73 -15.04
CA PRO A 172 -2.69 -5.71 -16.00
C PRO A 172 -1.66 -6.29 -16.98
N LEU A 173 -0.58 -5.57 -17.28
CA LEU A 173 0.52 -6.10 -18.10
C LEU A 173 1.36 -7.14 -17.33
N GLN A 174 1.54 -6.95 -16.02
CA GLN A 174 2.23 -7.91 -15.16
C GLN A 174 1.44 -9.23 -15.09
N GLU A 175 0.10 -9.16 -15.03
CA GLU A 175 -0.79 -10.33 -14.94
C GLU A 175 -0.49 -11.37 -16.02
N LEU A 176 -0.44 -10.94 -17.29
CA LEU A 176 -0.16 -11.81 -18.44
C LEU A 176 1.22 -12.47 -18.34
N VAL A 177 2.22 -11.71 -17.89
CA VAL A 177 3.59 -12.20 -17.69
C VAL A 177 3.67 -13.25 -16.57
N LEU A 178 2.87 -13.08 -15.50
CA LEU A 178 2.76 -14.06 -14.42
C LEU A 178 1.99 -15.31 -14.87
N TRP A 179 1.03 -15.18 -15.79
CA TRP A 179 0.37 -16.31 -16.44
C TRP A 179 1.33 -17.12 -17.34
N ASP A 180 2.18 -16.45 -18.13
CA ASP A 180 3.28 -17.12 -18.84
C ASP A 180 4.30 -17.75 -17.88
N GLY A 181 4.48 -17.17 -16.69
CA GLY A 181 5.20 -17.78 -15.58
C GLY A 181 4.58 -19.11 -15.14
N LEU A 182 3.26 -19.18 -14.94
CA LEU A 182 2.54 -20.43 -14.62
C LEU A 182 2.74 -21.49 -15.71
N VAL A 183 2.62 -21.11 -16.98
CA VAL A 183 2.87 -22.00 -18.12
C VAL A 183 4.31 -22.54 -18.10
N GLN A 184 5.30 -21.66 -18.01
CA GLN A 184 6.72 -22.05 -18.04
C GLN A 184 7.14 -22.91 -16.83
N MET A 185 6.52 -22.74 -15.65
CA MET A 185 6.77 -23.63 -14.51
C MET A 185 6.24 -25.05 -14.76
N TYR A 186 5.08 -25.17 -15.41
CA TYR A 186 4.47 -26.45 -15.76
C TYR A 186 5.27 -27.16 -16.87
N GLU A 187 5.57 -26.46 -17.96
CA GLU A 187 6.37 -26.99 -19.09
C GLU A 187 7.77 -27.46 -18.67
N LYS A 188 8.40 -26.76 -17.71
CA LYS A 188 9.71 -27.13 -17.16
C LYS A 188 9.63 -28.24 -16.11
N GLY A 189 8.44 -28.78 -15.84
CA GLY A 189 8.23 -29.86 -14.87
C GLY A 189 8.45 -29.47 -13.41
N LEU A 190 8.53 -28.17 -13.08
CA LEU A 190 8.77 -27.70 -11.71
C LEU A 190 7.54 -27.89 -10.80
N VAL A 191 6.34 -27.93 -11.40
CA VAL A 191 5.05 -28.12 -10.74
C VAL A 191 4.27 -29.24 -11.45
N ARG A 192 3.58 -30.10 -10.69
CA ARG A 192 2.65 -31.11 -11.27
C ARG A 192 1.32 -30.50 -11.75
N ALA A 193 0.96 -29.34 -11.21
CA ALA A 193 -0.27 -28.63 -11.48
C ALA A 193 -0.12 -27.13 -11.20
N VAL A 194 -0.95 -26.30 -11.84
CA VAL A 194 -1.03 -24.86 -11.55
C VAL A 194 -2.35 -24.49 -10.88
N GLY A 195 -2.35 -23.39 -10.14
CA GLY A 195 -3.54 -22.83 -9.51
C GLY A 195 -3.48 -21.30 -9.39
N VAL A 196 -4.56 -20.72 -8.88
CA VAL A 196 -4.64 -19.30 -8.53
C VAL A 196 -5.22 -19.12 -7.14
N SER A 197 -5.00 -17.96 -6.54
CA SER A 197 -5.58 -17.56 -5.26
C SER A 197 -6.12 -16.14 -5.40
N ASN A 198 -7.26 -15.84 -4.77
CA ASN A 198 -7.86 -14.50 -4.74
C ASN A 198 -8.17 -13.91 -6.14
N TYR A 199 -8.78 -14.70 -7.02
CA TYR A 199 -9.29 -14.24 -8.32
C TYR A 199 -10.81 -14.03 -8.25
N GLY A 200 -11.29 -12.90 -8.79
CA GLY A 200 -12.71 -12.65 -8.99
C GLY A 200 -13.30 -13.47 -10.15
N PRO A 201 -14.65 -13.56 -10.27
CA PRO A 201 -15.35 -14.40 -11.25
C PRO A 201 -14.82 -14.28 -12.68
N GLN A 202 -14.79 -13.05 -13.21
CA GLN A 202 -14.40 -12.77 -14.60
C GLN A 202 -12.93 -13.13 -14.88
N GLN A 203 -12.04 -12.80 -13.94
CA GLN A 203 -10.61 -13.04 -14.12
C GLN A 203 -10.25 -14.52 -14.01
N LEU A 204 -10.99 -15.29 -13.21
CA LEU A 204 -10.84 -16.74 -13.11
C LEU A 204 -11.17 -17.44 -14.44
N VAL A 205 -12.22 -17.01 -15.15
CA VAL A 205 -12.55 -17.52 -16.48
C VAL A 205 -11.45 -17.17 -17.48
N LYS A 206 -11.00 -15.90 -17.51
CA LYS A 206 -9.93 -15.46 -18.42
C LYS A 206 -8.63 -16.25 -18.26
N ILE A 207 -8.16 -16.49 -17.04
CA ILE A 207 -6.93 -17.28 -16.83
C ILE A 207 -7.14 -18.76 -17.14
N HIS A 208 -8.31 -19.32 -16.83
CA HIS A 208 -8.65 -20.70 -17.22
C HIS A 208 -8.52 -20.87 -18.74
N ASP A 209 -9.13 -19.97 -19.51
CA ASP A 209 -9.13 -20.05 -20.96
C ASP A 209 -7.72 -19.81 -21.53
N TYR A 210 -6.98 -18.84 -20.98
CA TYR A 210 -5.56 -18.62 -21.33
C TYR A 210 -4.72 -19.88 -21.16
N LEU A 211 -4.74 -20.50 -19.97
CA LEU A 211 -3.97 -21.71 -19.67
C LEU A 211 -4.43 -22.90 -20.53
N LYS A 212 -5.74 -23.01 -20.79
CA LYS A 212 -6.32 -24.01 -21.69
C LYS A 212 -5.81 -23.89 -23.13
N THR A 213 -5.65 -22.68 -23.67
CA THR A 213 -5.05 -22.49 -25.02
C THR A 213 -3.58 -22.93 -25.08
N ARG A 214 -2.87 -22.95 -23.94
CA ARG A 214 -1.48 -23.41 -23.80
C ARG A 214 -1.38 -24.88 -23.36
N GLY A 215 -2.49 -25.61 -23.27
CA GLY A 215 -2.51 -27.01 -22.83
C GLY A 215 -2.25 -27.23 -21.33
N VAL A 216 -2.27 -26.17 -20.52
CA VAL A 216 -1.97 -26.23 -19.08
C VAL A 216 -3.28 -26.27 -18.27
N PRO A 217 -3.55 -27.32 -17.49
CA PRO A 217 -4.80 -27.43 -16.72
C PRO A 217 -4.75 -26.57 -15.45
N LEU A 218 -5.69 -25.62 -15.31
CA LEU A 218 -5.90 -24.89 -14.06
C LEU A 218 -6.60 -25.81 -13.05
N CYS A 219 -5.87 -26.27 -12.03
CA CYS A 219 -6.32 -27.38 -11.18
C CYS A 219 -7.02 -26.92 -9.89
N SER A 220 -6.69 -25.72 -9.39
CA SER A 220 -7.25 -25.19 -8.14
C SER A 220 -7.40 -23.67 -8.13
N ALA A 221 -8.46 -23.19 -7.49
CA ALA A 221 -8.66 -21.79 -7.14
C ALA A 221 -8.81 -21.67 -5.62
N GLN A 222 -7.97 -20.85 -4.97
CA GLN A 222 -7.92 -20.70 -3.53
C GLN A 222 -8.57 -19.37 -3.09
N VAL A 223 -9.57 -19.43 -2.21
CA VAL A 223 -10.35 -18.26 -1.78
C VAL A 223 -10.76 -18.33 -0.32
N GLN A 224 -11.06 -17.18 0.28
CA GLN A 224 -11.58 -17.11 1.65
C GLN A 224 -13.01 -17.65 1.70
N PHE A 225 -13.18 -18.87 2.20
CA PHE A 225 -14.48 -19.54 2.16
C PHE A 225 -14.74 -20.25 3.49
N SER A 226 -15.82 -19.79 4.14
CA SER A 226 -16.20 -20.10 5.52
C SER A 226 -17.64 -19.62 5.75
N LEU A 227 -18.25 -19.96 6.88
CA LEU A 227 -19.56 -19.44 7.27
C LEU A 227 -19.60 -17.90 7.45
N LEU A 228 -18.45 -17.22 7.51
CA LEU A 228 -18.36 -15.75 7.60
C LEU A 228 -18.15 -15.05 6.25
N SER A 229 -17.80 -15.78 5.19
CA SER A 229 -17.34 -15.24 3.90
C SER A 229 -18.15 -15.75 2.71
N MET A 230 -19.43 -16.05 2.91
CA MET A 230 -20.37 -16.46 1.85
C MET A 230 -20.96 -15.25 1.10
N GLY A 231 -20.12 -14.42 0.49
CA GLY A 231 -20.62 -13.37 -0.42
C GLY A 231 -21.23 -13.97 -1.69
N LYS A 232 -21.99 -13.16 -2.44
CA LYS A 232 -22.48 -13.55 -3.78
C LYS A 232 -21.30 -13.99 -4.65
N GLU A 233 -20.23 -13.21 -4.63
CA GLU A 233 -18.98 -13.45 -5.35
C GLU A 233 -18.33 -14.79 -4.99
N GLN A 234 -18.23 -15.17 -3.71
CA GLN A 234 -17.60 -16.44 -3.32
C GLN A 234 -18.44 -17.66 -3.73
N LEU A 235 -19.76 -17.52 -3.84
CA LEU A 235 -20.64 -18.55 -4.41
C LEU A 235 -20.55 -18.60 -5.94
N GLU A 236 -20.39 -17.45 -6.60
CA GLU A 236 -20.22 -17.32 -8.05
C GLU A 236 -18.88 -17.91 -8.52
N ILE A 237 -17.77 -17.53 -7.89
CA ILE A 237 -16.44 -18.15 -8.08
C ILE A 237 -16.53 -19.67 -7.91
N LYS A 238 -17.30 -20.13 -6.91
CA LYS A 238 -17.46 -21.55 -6.68
C LYS A 238 -18.28 -22.23 -7.80
N SER A 239 -19.35 -21.62 -8.31
CA SER A 239 -20.11 -22.17 -9.45
C SER A 239 -19.19 -22.32 -10.67
N ILE A 240 -18.45 -21.26 -10.99
CA ILE A 240 -17.43 -21.25 -12.06
C ILE A 240 -16.39 -22.36 -11.85
N CYS A 241 -15.92 -22.58 -10.62
CA CYS A 241 -15.00 -23.67 -10.32
C CYS A 241 -15.61 -25.05 -10.56
N ASP A 242 -16.85 -25.28 -10.10
CA ASP A 242 -17.55 -26.55 -10.29
C ASP A 242 -17.83 -26.82 -11.79
N GLU A 243 -18.20 -25.78 -12.56
CA GLU A 243 -18.46 -25.81 -14.01
C GLU A 243 -17.20 -26.06 -14.84
N LEU A 244 -16.09 -25.39 -14.51
CA LEU A 244 -14.79 -25.54 -15.20
C LEU A 244 -13.95 -26.73 -14.70
N GLY A 245 -14.45 -27.50 -13.72
CA GLY A 245 -13.74 -28.64 -13.12
C GLY A 245 -12.54 -28.27 -12.23
N ILE A 246 -12.42 -27.00 -11.84
CA ILE A 246 -11.37 -26.47 -10.96
C ILE A 246 -11.72 -26.80 -9.50
N ARG A 247 -10.77 -27.34 -8.72
CA ARG A 247 -11.06 -27.64 -7.30
C ARG A 247 -10.89 -26.40 -6.42
N LEU A 248 -11.96 -25.93 -5.80
CA LEU A 248 -11.89 -24.82 -4.86
C LEU A 248 -11.17 -25.22 -3.55
N ILE A 249 -10.11 -24.49 -3.19
CA ILE A 249 -9.43 -24.59 -1.89
C ILE A 249 -9.97 -23.48 -0.99
N SER A 250 -10.55 -23.83 0.15
CA SER A 250 -11.18 -22.88 1.07
C SER A 250 -10.25 -22.53 2.24
N TYR A 251 -9.65 -21.33 2.20
CA TYR A 251 -8.78 -20.84 3.28
C TYR A 251 -9.55 -20.07 4.35
N SER A 252 -8.98 -20.02 5.55
CA SER A 252 -9.62 -19.49 6.77
C SER A 252 -11.02 -20.10 7.06
N PRO A 253 -11.22 -21.43 6.98
CA PRO A 253 -12.54 -22.06 7.20
C PRO A 253 -13.09 -21.84 8.63
N LEU A 254 -12.23 -21.46 9.58
CA LEU A 254 -12.58 -21.12 10.96
C LEU A 254 -12.70 -19.60 11.23
N GLY A 255 -12.60 -18.75 10.21
CA GLY A 255 -12.71 -17.29 10.33
C GLY A 255 -11.69 -16.69 11.30
N LEU A 256 -10.39 -16.95 11.09
CA LEU A 256 -9.29 -16.55 12.01
C LEU A 256 -9.41 -17.06 13.46
N GLY A 257 -10.32 -18.01 13.71
CA GLY A 257 -10.63 -18.57 15.03
C GLY A 257 -11.98 -18.14 15.60
N MET A 258 -12.72 -17.22 14.96
CA MET A 258 -14.04 -16.77 15.43
C MET A 258 -15.05 -17.92 15.54
N LEU A 259 -15.05 -18.84 14.55
CA LEU A 259 -16.00 -19.97 14.50
C LEU A 259 -15.68 -21.12 15.48
N THR A 260 -14.67 -20.94 16.35
CA THR A 260 -14.24 -21.98 17.30
C THR A 260 -15.04 -22.01 18.61
N GLY A 261 -15.79 -20.95 18.93
CA GLY A 261 -16.44 -20.76 20.24
C GLY A 261 -15.47 -20.46 21.39
N LYS A 262 -14.14 -20.42 21.16
CA LYS A 262 -13.12 -20.12 22.18
C LYS A 262 -13.13 -18.66 22.64
N TYR A 263 -13.66 -17.77 21.80
CA TYR A 263 -13.61 -16.32 21.97
C TYR A 263 -15.02 -15.75 22.17
N SER A 264 -15.14 -14.79 23.07
CA SER A 264 -16.35 -14.06 23.43
C SER A 264 -16.05 -12.56 23.51
N SER A 265 -17.07 -11.71 23.64
CA SER A 265 -16.86 -10.26 23.87
C SER A 265 -16.02 -9.98 25.14
N SER A 266 -16.03 -10.90 26.11
CA SER A 266 -15.20 -10.87 27.33
C SER A 266 -13.84 -11.57 27.20
N LYS A 267 -13.61 -12.35 26.14
CA LYS A 267 -12.40 -13.17 25.94
C LYS A 267 -11.94 -13.08 24.50
N LEU A 268 -11.14 -12.06 24.20
CA LEU A 268 -10.62 -11.75 22.87
C LEU A 268 -9.22 -12.37 22.65
N PRO A 269 -8.78 -12.56 21.39
CA PRO A 269 -7.38 -12.86 21.10
C PRO A 269 -6.46 -11.69 21.43
N THR A 270 -5.18 -12.00 21.64
CA THR A 270 -4.10 -11.03 21.83
C THR A 270 -3.66 -10.40 20.50
N GLY A 271 -2.95 -9.26 20.58
CA GLY A 271 -2.36 -8.58 19.44
C GLY A 271 -3.40 -7.96 18.48
N PRO A 272 -3.03 -7.69 17.21
CA PRO A 272 -3.88 -6.96 16.27
C PRO A 272 -5.20 -7.67 15.93
N ARG A 273 -5.27 -9.00 16.11
CA ARG A 273 -6.53 -9.76 15.96
C ARG A 273 -7.60 -9.33 16.97
N SER A 274 -7.23 -8.75 18.12
CA SER A 274 -8.20 -8.27 19.12
C SER A 274 -9.15 -7.21 18.56
N PHE A 275 -8.64 -6.29 17.73
CA PHE A 275 -9.41 -5.21 17.12
C PHE A 275 -10.51 -5.74 16.19
N LEU A 276 -10.14 -6.63 15.26
CA LEU A 276 -11.09 -7.26 14.33
C LEU A 276 -12.17 -8.06 15.07
N PHE A 277 -11.81 -8.74 16.16
CA PHE A 277 -12.76 -9.50 16.96
C PHE A 277 -13.77 -8.60 17.69
N ARG A 278 -13.37 -7.41 18.17
CA ARG A 278 -14.32 -6.45 18.79
C ARG A 278 -15.40 -5.98 17.81
N GLN A 279 -15.04 -5.76 16.55
CA GLN A 279 -15.97 -5.29 15.52
C GLN A 279 -16.94 -6.38 15.04
N ILE A 280 -16.44 -7.59 14.80
CA ILE A 280 -17.23 -8.65 14.13
C ILE A 280 -18.00 -9.51 15.14
N LEU A 281 -17.38 -9.88 16.26
CA LEU A 281 -17.88 -10.95 17.13
C LEU A 281 -19.26 -10.67 17.79
N PRO A 282 -19.62 -9.43 18.19
CA PRO A 282 -20.96 -9.15 18.71
C PRO A 282 -22.09 -9.49 17.73
N GLY A 283 -21.84 -9.36 16.42
CA GLY A 283 -22.80 -9.70 15.38
C GLY A 283 -22.82 -11.18 14.99
N LEU A 284 -22.04 -12.06 15.64
CA LEU A 284 -21.96 -13.49 15.31
C LEU A 284 -22.74 -14.41 16.25
N GLU A 285 -23.33 -13.90 17.32
CA GLU A 285 -23.97 -14.73 18.36
C GLU A 285 -24.98 -15.75 17.80
N PRO A 286 -25.93 -15.42 16.89
CA PRO A 286 -26.86 -16.41 16.33
C PRO A 286 -26.16 -17.54 15.56
N LEU A 287 -25.09 -17.23 14.83
CA LEU A 287 -24.30 -18.21 14.08
C LEU A 287 -23.49 -19.12 15.03
N LEU A 288 -22.92 -18.55 16.10
CA LEU A 288 -22.17 -19.30 17.10
C LEU A 288 -23.10 -20.20 17.93
N LEU A 289 -24.31 -19.76 18.24
CA LEU A 289 -25.34 -20.58 18.90
C LEU A 289 -25.76 -21.76 18.02
N ALA A 290 -26.08 -21.54 16.73
CA ALA A 290 -26.44 -22.62 15.81
C ALA A 290 -25.28 -23.60 15.56
N LEU A 291 -24.04 -23.11 15.42
CA LEU A 291 -22.85 -23.96 15.38
C LEU A 291 -22.72 -24.81 16.65
N SER A 292 -22.98 -24.24 17.83
CA SER A 292 -22.92 -24.94 19.12
C SER A 292 -24.04 -25.98 19.26
N GLU A 293 -25.25 -25.69 18.79
CA GLU A 293 -26.38 -26.61 18.79
C GLU A 293 -26.14 -27.83 17.89
N ILE A 294 -25.73 -27.60 16.63
CA ILE A 294 -25.40 -28.67 15.68
C ILE A 294 -24.21 -29.48 16.20
N ALA A 295 -23.18 -28.82 16.76
CA ALA A 295 -22.03 -29.48 17.37
C ALA A 295 -22.47 -30.43 18.51
N LYS A 296 -23.31 -29.97 19.45
CA LYS A 296 -23.89 -30.81 20.52
C LYS A 296 -24.69 -31.98 19.95
N LYS A 297 -25.62 -31.72 19.01
CA LYS A 297 -26.49 -32.73 18.38
C LYS A 297 -25.68 -33.83 17.68
N ARG A 298 -24.52 -33.49 17.10
CA ARG A 298 -23.64 -34.41 16.38
C ARG A 298 -22.54 -35.05 17.22
N GLY A 299 -22.37 -34.66 18.49
CA GLY A 299 -21.22 -35.08 19.31
C GLY A 299 -19.89 -34.58 18.75
N LYS A 300 -19.87 -33.35 18.22
CA LYS A 300 -18.74 -32.71 17.53
C LYS A 300 -18.39 -31.36 18.17
N THR A 301 -17.30 -30.75 17.74
CA THR A 301 -16.92 -29.39 18.14
C THR A 301 -17.36 -28.35 17.09
N MET A 302 -17.52 -27.08 17.47
CA MET A 302 -17.85 -26.01 16.51
C MET A 302 -16.84 -25.89 15.35
N PRO A 303 -15.50 -26.00 15.57
CA PRO A 303 -14.53 -26.12 14.48
C PRO A 303 -14.83 -27.26 13.50
N GLN A 304 -15.18 -28.45 14.02
CA GLN A 304 -15.49 -29.62 13.19
C GLN A 304 -16.72 -29.40 12.32
N VAL A 305 -17.77 -28.76 12.87
CA VAL A 305 -18.96 -28.40 12.10
C VAL A 305 -18.63 -27.38 11.00
N ALA A 306 -17.87 -26.33 11.31
CA ALA A 306 -17.48 -25.30 10.35
C ALA A 306 -16.59 -25.82 9.20
N ILE A 307 -15.64 -26.72 9.52
CA ILE A 307 -14.81 -27.39 8.51
C ILE A 307 -15.63 -28.38 7.68
N ASN A 308 -16.47 -29.22 8.33
CA ASN A 308 -17.33 -30.17 7.64
C ASN A 308 -18.31 -29.46 6.69
N TRP A 309 -18.82 -28.29 7.08
CA TRP A 309 -19.65 -27.44 6.22
C TRP A 309 -18.94 -27.04 4.91
N CYS A 310 -17.65 -26.68 4.96
CA CYS A 310 -16.87 -26.40 3.74
C CYS A 310 -16.77 -27.64 2.84
N ILE A 311 -16.47 -28.81 3.43
CA ILE A 311 -16.41 -30.10 2.74
C ILE A 311 -17.77 -30.48 2.13
N CYS A 312 -18.88 -30.19 2.81
CA CYS A 312 -20.25 -30.37 2.29
C CYS A 312 -20.57 -29.44 1.12
N LYS A 313 -19.87 -28.31 0.97
CA LYS A 313 -19.88 -27.50 -0.27
C LYS A 313 -18.95 -28.05 -1.36
N GLY A 314 -18.19 -29.13 -1.13
CA GLY A 314 -17.29 -29.71 -2.12
C GLY A 314 -15.96 -28.96 -2.31
N THR A 315 -15.64 -28.05 -1.38
CA THR A 315 -14.33 -27.39 -1.31
C THR A 315 -13.35 -28.27 -0.53
N VAL A 316 -12.05 -28.02 -0.69
CA VAL A 316 -11.00 -28.61 0.16
C VAL A 316 -10.54 -27.56 1.18
N PRO A 317 -10.98 -27.63 2.45
CA PRO A 317 -10.53 -26.69 3.47
C PRO A 317 -9.10 -26.92 3.91
N ILE A 318 -8.42 -25.82 4.23
CA ILE A 318 -7.06 -25.78 4.77
C ILE A 318 -7.03 -25.03 6.11
N PRO A 319 -7.59 -25.59 7.20
CA PRO A 319 -7.42 -25.02 8.54
C PRO A 319 -5.94 -24.95 8.93
N GLY A 320 -5.59 -24.00 9.80
CA GLY A 320 -4.23 -23.87 10.32
C GLY A 320 -3.94 -24.88 11.44
N ILE A 321 -2.71 -25.38 11.49
CA ILE A 321 -2.23 -26.27 12.56
C ILE A 321 -1.04 -25.64 13.30
N LYS A 322 -1.08 -25.69 14.64
CA LYS A 322 0.01 -25.21 15.51
C LYS A 322 0.38 -26.15 16.66
N SER A 323 -0.29 -27.30 16.75
CA SER A 323 -0.05 -28.35 17.75
C SER A 323 -0.88 -29.59 17.42
N VAL A 324 -0.48 -30.73 17.99
CA VAL A 324 -1.17 -32.03 17.93
C VAL A 324 -2.68 -31.89 18.13
N LYS A 325 -3.12 -31.17 19.17
CA LYS A 325 -4.55 -30.95 19.45
C LYS A 325 -5.32 -30.27 18.32
N HIS A 326 -4.71 -29.34 17.57
CA HIS A 326 -5.39 -28.75 16.41
C HIS A 326 -5.60 -29.79 15.30
N VAL A 327 -4.69 -30.75 15.14
CA VAL A 327 -4.81 -31.83 14.17
C VAL A 327 -5.93 -32.78 14.59
N GLU A 328 -5.95 -33.21 15.86
CA GLU A 328 -7.05 -34.03 16.43
C GLU A 328 -8.42 -33.35 16.26
N ASP A 329 -8.53 -32.07 16.66
CA ASP A 329 -9.77 -31.29 16.55
C ASP A 329 -10.21 -31.17 15.08
N ASN A 330 -9.29 -30.87 14.15
CA ASN A 330 -9.61 -30.72 12.72
C ASN A 330 -9.97 -32.07 12.06
N LEU A 331 -9.26 -33.16 12.37
CA LEU A 331 -9.52 -34.51 11.83
C LEU A 331 -10.93 -35.00 12.19
N GLY A 332 -11.46 -34.62 13.36
CA GLY A 332 -12.83 -34.94 13.75
C GLY A 332 -13.93 -34.35 12.84
N ALA A 333 -13.58 -33.44 11.92
CA ALA A 333 -14.45 -32.94 10.86
C ALA A 333 -14.67 -33.96 9.73
N LEU A 334 -13.85 -35.01 9.64
CA LEU A 334 -13.88 -36.01 8.57
C LEU A 334 -14.67 -37.27 8.96
N GLY A 335 -15.06 -38.06 7.96
CA GLY A 335 -15.81 -39.32 8.15
C GLY A 335 -17.31 -39.16 8.46
N TRP A 336 -17.87 -37.96 8.31
CA TRP A 336 -19.32 -37.68 8.41
C TRP A 336 -19.70 -36.49 7.51
N LYS A 337 -20.99 -36.18 7.38
CA LYS A 337 -21.52 -35.00 6.66
C LYS A 337 -22.70 -34.37 7.41
N LEU A 338 -22.81 -33.05 7.34
CA LEU A 338 -24.02 -32.31 7.74
C LEU A 338 -25.21 -32.70 6.86
N THR A 339 -26.42 -32.77 7.44
CA THR A 339 -27.64 -32.99 6.65
C THR A 339 -27.97 -31.76 5.80
N ASN A 340 -28.86 -31.94 4.83
CA ASN A 340 -29.41 -30.82 4.06
C ASN A 340 -30.07 -29.78 4.98
N ASP A 341 -30.81 -30.22 6.01
CA ASP A 341 -31.46 -29.32 6.98
C ASP A 341 -30.46 -28.48 7.77
N GLU A 342 -29.38 -29.08 8.27
CA GLU A 342 -28.31 -28.36 8.99
C GLU A 342 -27.58 -27.36 8.06
N GLN A 343 -27.38 -27.73 6.79
CA GLN A 343 -26.83 -26.81 5.78
C GLN A 343 -27.81 -25.67 5.42
N LEU A 344 -29.11 -25.93 5.41
CA LEU A 344 -30.16 -24.94 5.18
C LEU A 344 -30.33 -24.01 6.39
N GLN A 345 -30.17 -24.50 7.62
CA GLN A 345 -30.16 -23.70 8.84
C GLN A 345 -29.09 -22.60 8.77
N PHE A 346 -27.87 -22.94 8.33
CA PHE A 346 -26.82 -21.94 8.10
C PHE A 346 -27.17 -20.94 6.98
N LYS A 347 -27.74 -21.39 5.86
CA LYS A 347 -28.19 -20.50 4.77
C LYS A 347 -29.30 -19.54 5.20
N PHE A 348 -30.21 -19.99 6.07
CA PHE A 348 -31.29 -19.17 6.61
C PHE A 348 -30.76 -18.14 7.63
N LEU A 349 -29.86 -18.55 8.53
CA LEU A 349 -29.19 -17.63 9.46
C LEU A 349 -28.34 -16.60 8.73
N GLU A 350 -27.64 -16.99 7.67
CA GLU A 350 -26.89 -16.07 6.82
C GLU A 350 -27.80 -15.02 6.17
N ASN A 351 -28.94 -15.44 5.60
CA ASN A 351 -29.94 -14.52 5.04
C ASN A 351 -30.50 -13.59 6.12
N GLN A 352 -30.78 -14.08 7.32
CA GLN A 352 -31.19 -13.26 8.46
C GLN A 352 -30.10 -12.28 8.88
N MET A 353 -28.83 -12.69 8.99
CA MET A 353 -27.72 -11.80 9.36
C MET A 353 -27.48 -10.73 8.29
N LYS A 354 -27.65 -11.07 6.99
CA LYS A 354 -27.63 -10.10 5.88
C LYS A 354 -28.84 -9.15 5.93
N ALA A 355 -30.03 -9.65 6.26
CA ALA A 355 -31.24 -8.85 6.44
C ALA A 355 -31.15 -7.93 7.67
N LEU A 356 -30.60 -8.41 8.80
CA LEU A 356 -30.35 -7.62 10.02
C LEU A 356 -29.31 -6.52 9.76
N ARG A 357 -28.23 -6.78 9.02
CA ARG A 357 -27.29 -5.73 8.61
C ARG A 357 -27.93 -4.67 7.70
N ARG A 358 -28.94 -5.06 6.89
CA ARG A 358 -29.77 -4.15 6.09
C ARG A 358 -30.85 -3.43 6.92
N SER A 359 -31.40 -4.06 7.95
CA SER A 359 -32.41 -3.45 8.80
C SER A 359 -31.78 -2.48 9.80
N TYR A 360 -30.63 -2.79 10.40
CA TYR A 360 -29.88 -1.83 11.22
C TYR A 360 -29.35 -0.62 10.42
N THR A 361 -29.39 -0.67 9.09
CA THR A 361 -29.14 0.49 8.21
C THR A 361 -30.43 1.18 7.73
N SER A 362 -31.62 0.70 8.11
CA SER A 362 -32.92 1.29 7.74
C SER A 362 -33.91 1.50 8.90
N THR A 363 -33.68 0.95 10.11
CA THR A 363 -34.54 1.12 11.30
C THR A 363 -33.99 2.10 12.34
N SER A 364 -32.92 2.83 12.03
CA SER A 364 -32.56 4.08 12.74
C SER A 364 -33.39 5.28 12.26
N SER A 365 -34.43 5.04 11.46
CA SER A 365 -35.33 6.05 10.89
C SER A 365 -36.79 5.61 11.03
N GLY A 366 -37.45 6.04 12.11
CA GLY A 366 -38.90 5.97 12.28
C GLY A 366 -39.45 4.75 13.05
N ASN A 367 -39.68 4.89 14.36
CA ASN A 367 -41.02 5.25 14.84
C ASN A 367 -41.07 5.44 16.37
N SER A 368 -41.62 6.57 16.79
CA SER A 368 -42.07 6.82 18.17
C SER A 368 -43.54 7.22 18.13
N SER A 369 -44.43 6.34 18.60
CA SER A 369 -45.85 6.65 18.81
C SER A 369 -46.30 6.06 20.13
N SER A 370 -46.82 6.92 21.00
CA SER A 370 -47.09 6.66 22.42
C SER A 370 -48.50 6.12 22.69
N SER A 371 -48.64 5.27 23.71
CA SER A 371 -49.88 5.16 24.49
C SER A 371 -49.59 4.66 25.92
N SER A 372 -50.42 5.08 26.89
CA SER A 372 -50.11 5.17 28.32
C SER A 372 -51.06 4.38 29.23
N SER A 373 -50.58 3.81 30.35
CA SER A 373 -51.41 3.58 31.57
C SER A 373 -50.62 3.15 32.84
N SER A 374 -50.59 4.04 33.86
CA SER A 374 -50.73 3.82 35.32
C SER A 374 -50.03 2.66 36.09
N LEU A 375 -49.06 3.04 36.98
CA LEU A 375 -49.02 2.93 38.49
C LEU A 375 -49.35 1.59 39.24
N PRO A 376 -48.95 1.37 40.54
CA PRO A 376 -48.17 2.22 41.49
C PRO A 376 -47.04 1.56 42.36
N SER A 377 -46.17 2.43 42.92
CA SER A 377 -45.49 2.44 44.25
C SER A 377 -45.06 1.17 45.04
N SER A 378 -43.81 1.17 45.53
CA SER A 378 -43.51 1.35 46.97
C SER A 378 -42.03 1.69 47.29
N SER A 379 -41.91 2.61 48.24
CA SER A 379 -40.82 3.07 49.13
C SER A 379 -39.83 1.99 49.65
N SER A 380 -38.63 2.29 50.17
CA SER A 380 -38.11 3.44 50.98
C SER A 380 -36.57 3.56 50.83
N SER A 381 -35.94 4.70 50.51
CA SER A 381 -35.53 5.83 51.40
C SER A 381 -34.62 5.46 52.60
N SER A 382 -33.56 6.19 53.00
CA SER A 382 -32.80 7.32 52.40
C SER A 382 -31.70 7.86 53.34
N LEU A 383 -30.49 8.16 52.82
CA LEU A 383 -29.66 9.37 53.13
C LEU A 383 -29.06 9.54 54.58
N PRO A 384 -28.20 10.56 54.88
CA PRO A 384 -26.98 10.94 54.13
C PRO A 384 -25.75 11.48 54.95
N SER A 385 -24.61 11.59 54.23
CA SER A 385 -23.63 12.71 54.17
C SER A 385 -22.85 13.32 55.37
N SER A 386 -21.52 13.39 55.17
CA SER A 386 -20.60 14.54 55.43
C SER A 386 -20.25 14.91 56.90
N SER A 387 -19.10 15.54 57.24
CA SER A 387 -18.09 16.27 56.43
C SER A 387 -16.67 16.30 57.05
N SER A 388 -15.67 16.74 56.25
CA SER A 388 -14.48 17.55 56.61
C SER A 388 -13.48 17.12 57.70
N SER A 389 -12.20 16.93 57.34
CA SER A 389 -11.06 17.83 57.68
C SER A 389 -9.68 17.23 57.34
N SER A 390 -8.65 18.08 57.27
CA SER A 390 -7.22 17.74 57.07
C SER A 390 -6.38 18.68 57.97
N PRO A 391 -5.05 18.52 58.11
CA PRO A 391 -4.18 17.34 58.05
C PRO A 391 -3.60 17.03 59.47
N PRO A 392 -2.52 16.23 59.63
CA PRO A 392 -1.19 16.88 59.73
C PRO A 392 0.00 16.05 59.19
N SER A 393 1.17 16.67 59.26
CA SER A 393 2.49 16.15 58.88
C SER A 393 3.16 15.25 59.93
N SER A 394 3.89 14.23 59.48
CA SER A 394 5.20 13.87 60.05
C SER A 394 6.03 13.09 59.02
N ASN A 395 7.32 13.43 58.87
CA ASN A 395 8.19 12.82 57.88
C ASN A 395 9.62 12.75 58.46
N SER A 396 10.12 11.54 58.74
CA SER A 396 11.47 11.32 59.24
C SER A 396 11.90 9.86 59.07
N ASN A 397 12.68 9.57 58.03
CA ASN A 397 14.10 9.28 58.23
C ASN A 397 14.87 9.21 56.91
N SER A 398 16.09 9.72 56.96
CA SER A 398 17.03 9.78 55.85
C SER A 398 18.00 8.60 55.89
N SER A 399 18.44 8.15 54.71
CA SER A 399 19.84 7.74 54.52
C SER A 399 20.23 8.00 53.07
N SER A 400 21.28 8.80 52.88
CA SER A 400 21.72 9.28 51.57
C SER A 400 23.24 9.37 51.51
N SER A 401 23.89 8.35 50.96
CA SER A 401 25.25 8.40 50.41
C SER A 401 25.42 7.18 49.49
N ASN A 402 25.49 7.34 48.16
CA ASN A 402 26.64 7.75 47.32
C ASN A 402 27.77 6.73 47.22
N SER A 403 28.34 6.62 46.00
CA SER A 403 29.37 5.67 45.52
C SER A 403 28.78 4.30 45.10
N SER A 404 29.05 3.74 43.92
CA SER A 404 29.84 4.23 42.78
C SER A 404 29.49 3.49 41.47
N SER A 405 29.62 4.16 40.32
CA SER A 405 29.86 3.50 39.02
C SER A 405 30.44 4.53 38.03
N SER A 406 31.77 4.60 37.99
CA SER A 406 32.52 5.43 37.02
C SER A 406 32.53 4.69 35.67
N TRP A 407 31.74 5.16 34.70
CA TRP A 407 32.11 6.09 33.62
C TRP A 407 32.99 5.49 32.49
N ILE A 408 32.56 5.77 31.25
CA ILE A 408 33.36 6.02 30.04
C ILE A 408 34.49 5.02 29.74
N HIS A 409 34.31 4.18 28.72
CA HIS A 409 35.19 4.15 27.55
C HIS A 409 34.62 3.22 26.46
N LEU A 410 34.16 3.81 25.33
CA LEU A 410 34.29 3.30 23.94
C LEU A 410 33.55 4.23 22.95
N ARG A 411 33.92 5.51 22.98
CA ARG A 411 33.94 6.37 21.79
C ARG A 411 35.40 6.62 21.41
N SER A 412 35.63 6.97 20.14
CA SER A 412 36.92 7.27 19.48
C SER A 412 37.98 6.16 19.45
N VAL A 413 38.10 5.52 18.28
CA VAL A 413 39.25 4.95 17.54
C VAL A 413 38.56 4.26 16.32
N LEU A 414 38.75 4.62 15.04
CA LEU A 414 39.79 5.40 14.35
C LEU A 414 39.20 6.56 13.51
N PHE A 415 39.84 7.72 13.59
CA PHE A 415 39.78 8.77 12.56
C PHE A 415 41.18 9.41 12.45
N VAL A 416 42.16 8.66 11.93
CA VAL A 416 43.42 9.21 11.38
C VAL A 416 43.85 8.32 10.20
N ALA A 417 43.70 8.85 9.00
CA ALA A 417 44.59 8.57 7.88
C ALA A 417 44.94 9.95 7.30
N ASN A 418 46.23 10.26 7.29
CA ASN A 418 46.74 11.61 7.02
C ASN A 418 46.53 11.99 5.54
N PRO A 419 46.06 13.21 5.21
CA PRO A 419 46.15 13.67 3.82
C PRO A 419 47.61 13.93 3.48
N SER A 420 48.15 13.18 2.52
CA SER A 420 49.43 13.49 1.90
C SER A 420 49.39 14.86 1.22
N SER A 421 50.56 15.50 1.17
CA SER A 421 50.79 16.90 0.76
C SER A 421 50.11 17.28 -0.57
N PRO A 422 49.72 18.56 -0.75
CA PRO A 422 49.11 19.02 -1.98
C PRO A 422 50.10 18.95 -3.14
N SER A 423 49.85 18.06 -4.10
CA SER A 423 50.39 18.20 -5.44
C SER A 423 49.91 19.53 -6.00
N SER A 424 50.83 20.33 -6.53
CA SER A 424 50.55 21.68 -7.04
C SER A 424 49.57 21.65 -8.21
N VAL A 425 48.28 21.91 -7.93
CA VAL A 425 47.31 22.27 -8.97
C VAL A 425 47.39 23.78 -9.18
N THR A 426 47.66 24.17 -10.41
CA THR A 426 47.86 25.54 -10.86
C THR A 426 46.65 26.44 -10.58
N SER A 427 46.93 27.72 -10.34
CA SER A 427 45.94 28.71 -9.92
C SER A 427 45.02 29.18 -11.07
N SER A 428 43.91 28.47 -11.31
CA SER A 428 42.94 28.93 -12.32
C SER A 428 41.47 28.51 -12.10
N ASP A 429 41.04 28.12 -10.89
CA ASP A 429 39.65 27.63 -10.71
C ASP A 429 38.86 28.28 -9.56
N ARG A 430 38.01 29.25 -9.91
CA ARG A 430 37.10 29.97 -8.98
C ARG A 430 35.85 29.13 -8.67
N ARG A 431 36.00 28.03 -7.91
CA ARG A 431 34.88 27.15 -7.52
C ARG A 431 33.68 27.93 -6.93
N ARG A 432 32.56 27.87 -7.66
CA ARG A 432 31.29 28.54 -7.37
C ARG A 432 30.65 27.95 -6.09
N LYS A 433 30.01 28.79 -5.25
CA LYS A 433 29.59 28.42 -3.87
C LYS A 433 28.08 28.37 -3.70
N SER A 434 27.57 27.20 -3.28
CA SER A 434 26.16 26.90 -2.99
C SER A 434 25.40 28.00 -2.20
N PRO A 435 24.13 28.29 -2.54
CA PRO A 435 23.29 29.21 -1.79
C PRO A 435 22.88 28.66 -0.41
N TRP A 436 22.86 27.33 -0.22
CA TRP A 436 22.44 26.67 1.02
C TRP A 436 23.60 26.35 1.98
N SER A 437 24.83 26.65 1.58
CA SER A 437 26.04 26.36 2.35
C SER A 437 26.02 26.98 3.76
N ARG A 438 26.43 26.18 4.78
CA ARG A 438 26.38 26.56 6.20
C ARG A 438 27.01 27.92 6.54
N ARG A 439 28.04 28.36 5.80
CA ARG A 439 28.72 29.67 6.02
C ARG A 439 27.95 30.88 5.47
N LYS A 440 26.93 30.67 4.64
CA LYS A 440 26.13 31.74 4.01
C LYS A 440 24.67 31.79 4.46
N ARG A 441 24.19 30.81 5.25
CA ARG A 441 22.79 30.71 5.69
C ARG A 441 22.38 31.97 6.45
N LYS A 442 21.37 32.67 5.93
CA LYS A 442 20.73 33.85 6.55
C LYS A 442 19.45 33.45 7.28
N TRP A 443 18.95 34.32 8.16
CA TRP A 443 17.66 34.19 8.85
C TRP A 443 16.48 34.16 7.87
N ALA A 444 15.39 33.48 8.23
CA ALA A 444 14.17 33.34 7.42
C ALA A 444 13.59 34.68 6.93
N LEU A 445 12.70 34.66 5.93
CA LEU A 445 11.94 35.86 5.53
C LEU A 445 11.09 36.35 6.71
N THR A 446 11.48 37.46 7.33
CA THR A 446 10.79 38.00 8.52
C THR A 446 9.54 38.82 8.16
N PRO A 447 8.57 39.01 9.09
CA PRO A 447 7.36 39.79 8.83
C PRO A 447 7.62 41.22 8.35
N HIS A 448 8.65 41.89 8.90
CA HIS A 448 9.07 43.22 8.43
C HIS A 448 9.61 43.16 6.99
N GLN A 449 10.40 42.15 6.65
CA GLN A 449 10.93 41.99 5.29
C GLN A 449 9.82 41.63 4.28
N TRP A 450 8.78 40.93 4.72
CA TRP A 450 7.58 40.63 3.93
C TRP A 450 6.78 41.89 3.62
N ARG A 451 6.37 42.66 4.62
CA ARG A 451 5.64 43.93 4.43
C ARG A 451 6.39 44.92 3.53
N SER A 452 7.72 45.01 3.67
CA SER A 452 8.54 45.91 2.83
C SER A 452 8.64 45.52 1.34
N LEU A 453 8.18 44.33 0.95
CA LEU A 453 8.17 43.89 -0.44
C LEU A 453 6.95 44.39 -1.23
N PHE A 454 5.95 44.98 -0.57
CA PHE A 454 4.74 45.47 -1.23
C PHE A 454 4.82 46.95 -1.63
N THR A 455 4.10 47.31 -2.69
CA THR A 455 3.75 48.68 -3.06
C THR A 455 2.54 49.16 -2.24
N PRO A 456 2.20 50.47 -2.22
CA PRO A 456 1.00 50.98 -1.53
C PRO A 456 -0.31 50.31 -1.99
N GLU A 457 -0.38 49.91 -3.26
CA GLU A 457 -1.52 49.22 -3.89
C GLU A 457 -1.55 47.72 -3.57
N GLY A 458 -0.57 47.23 -2.79
CA GLY A 458 -0.45 45.84 -2.41
C GLY A 458 0.09 44.90 -3.48
N LYS A 459 0.75 45.39 -4.54
CA LYS A 459 1.50 44.54 -5.49
C LYS A 459 2.87 44.16 -4.92
N LEU A 460 3.40 42.97 -5.23
CA LEU A 460 4.80 42.68 -4.93
C LEU A 460 5.70 43.53 -5.86
N ARG A 461 6.65 44.24 -5.26
CA ARG A 461 7.75 44.89 -5.98
C ARG A 461 8.52 43.85 -6.79
N ASP A 462 9.17 44.30 -7.87
CA ASP A 462 9.98 43.50 -8.80
C ASP A 462 9.28 42.24 -9.39
N GLY A 463 7.94 42.19 -9.39
CA GLY A 463 7.18 41.00 -9.82
C GLY A 463 7.34 39.80 -8.88
N GLY A 464 7.78 40.03 -7.64
CA GLY A 464 8.04 38.99 -6.65
C GLY A 464 9.37 38.25 -6.81
N VAL A 465 10.25 38.65 -7.73
CA VAL A 465 11.59 38.06 -7.92
C VAL A 465 12.42 38.12 -6.63
N GLY A 466 12.44 39.27 -5.96
CA GLY A 466 13.13 39.50 -4.70
C GLY A 466 12.50 38.73 -3.54
N PHE A 467 11.19 38.50 -3.58
CA PHE A 467 10.46 37.63 -2.64
C PHE A 467 10.88 36.16 -2.82
N LEU A 468 10.73 35.60 -4.01
CA LEU A 468 11.03 34.19 -4.31
C LEU A 468 12.51 33.86 -4.05
N LYS A 469 13.42 34.76 -4.44
CA LYS A 469 14.86 34.62 -4.15
C LYS A 469 15.16 34.62 -2.65
N LYS A 470 14.40 35.37 -1.83
CA LYS A 470 14.51 35.26 -0.37
C LYS A 470 14.07 33.87 0.06
N VAL A 471 12.82 33.46 -0.20
CA VAL A 471 12.26 32.15 0.21
C VAL A 471 13.19 30.99 -0.15
N ARG A 472 13.56 30.83 -1.42
CA ARG A 472 14.47 29.77 -1.91
C ARG A 472 15.78 29.68 -1.11
N SER A 473 16.33 30.82 -0.68
CA SER A 473 17.63 30.90 0.00
C SER A 473 17.61 30.65 1.51
N ARG A 474 16.45 30.80 2.19
CA ARG A 474 16.40 30.87 3.66
C ARG A 474 15.11 30.42 4.34
N GLY A 475 14.08 30.04 3.58
CA GLY A 475 12.75 29.69 4.11
C GLY A 475 11.94 30.91 4.58
N VAL A 476 10.74 30.62 5.09
CA VAL A 476 9.75 31.58 5.58
C VAL A 476 9.66 31.54 7.10
N ASP A 477 9.49 32.70 7.74
CA ASP A 477 9.21 32.74 9.19
C ASP A 477 7.81 32.16 9.47
N PRO A 478 7.65 31.29 10.50
CA PRO A 478 6.36 30.65 10.80
C PRO A 478 5.18 31.61 10.89
N SER A 479 5.39 32.83 11.39
CA SER A 479 4.34 33.83 11.61
C SER A 479 3.70 34.41 10.34
N ILE A 480 4.30 34.24 9.16
CA ILE A 480 3.78 34.73 7.88
C ILE A 480 3.54 33.62 6.83
N ARG A 481 3.70 32.34 7.22
CA ARG A 481 3.53 31.21 6.29
C ARG A 481 2.16 31.20 5.61
N ALA A 482 1.09 31.43 6.37
CA ALA A 482 -0.28 31.45 5.85
C ALA A 482 -0.46 32.44 4.69
N GLU A 483 0.05 33.67 4.83
CA GLU A 483 0.02 34.69 3.77
C GLU A 483 0.94 34.32 2.59
N VAL A 484 2.16 33.90 2.88
CA VAL A 484 3.22 33.65 1.89
C VAL A 484 2.89 32.44 1.01
N TRP A 485 2.32 31.38 1.58
CA TRP A 485 2.03 30.14 0.88
C TRP A 485 0.96 30.31 -0.21
N LEU A 486 0.01 31.24 -0.03
CA LEU A 486 -1.00 31.58 -1.04
C LEU A 486 -0.37 32.07 -2.36
N PHE A 487 0.75 32.79 -2.30
CA PHE A 487 1.53 33.17 -3.48
C PHE A 487 2.39 32.01 -4.01
N LEU A 488 3.08 31.27 -3.12
CA LEU A 488 3.96 30.17 -3.51
C LEU A 488 3.20 29.02 -4.22
N LEU A 489 1.99 28.72 -3.78
CA LEU A 489 1.11 27.69 -4.35
C LEU A 489 0.23 28.21 -5.50
N GLY A 490 0.26 29.53 -5.78
CA GLY A 490 -0.43 30.12 -6.93
C GLY A 490 -1.93 30.26 -6.73
N VAL A 491 -2.39 30.48 -5.50
CA VAL A 491 -3.74 30.97 -5.20
C VAL A 491 -3.85 32.46 -5.52
N TYR A 492 -2.79 33.23 -5.27
CA TYR A 492 -2.64 34.61 -5.69
C TYR A 492 -1.53 34.78 -6.73
N ASP A 493 -1.77 35.61 -7.75
CA ASP A 493 -0.72 36.03 -8.69
C ASP A 493 0.27 36.98 -8.01
N LEU A 494 1.55 36.92 -8.39
CA LEU A 494 2.60 37.75 -7.81
C LEU A 494 2.40 39.25 -8.10
N ASN A 495 1.75 39.59 -9.22
CA ASN A 495 1.51 40.95 -9.66
C ASN A 495 0.13 41.47 -9.20
N SER A 496 -0.62 40.72 -8.40
CA SER A 496 -1.96 41.11 -7.93
C SER A 496 -1.95 42.32 -6.99
N THR A 497 -2.94 43.22 -7.08
CA THR A 497 -3.23 44.23 -6.05
C THR A 497 -3.83 43.57 -4.80
N SER A 498 -3.97 44.35 -3.71
CA SER A 498 -4.74 43.87 -2.55
C SER A 498 -6.23 43.67 -2.86
N GLU A 499 -6.81 44.51 -3.71
CA GLU A 499 -8.23 44.45 -4.10
C GLU A 499 -8.52 43.24 -4.99
N GLU A 500 -7.67 42.98 -6.00
CA GLU A 500 -7.74 41.79 -6.85
C GLU A 500 -7.68 40.51 -6.01
N ARG A 501 -6.88 40.48 -4.94
CA ARG A 501 -6.81 39.32 -4.03
C ARG A 501 -8.06 39.12 -3.18
N GLU A 502 -8.69 40.18 -2.68
CA GLU A 502 -9.95 40.06 -1.94
C GLU A 502 -11.10 39.59 -2.85
N ALA A 503 -11.10 40.04 -4.12
CA ALA A 503 -12.01 39.53 -5.14
C ALA A 503 -11.77 38.02 -5.43
N VAL A 504 -10.51 37.62 -5.65
CA VAL A 504 -10.13 36.20 -5.84
C VAL A 504 -10.50 35.37 -4.61
N LYS A 505 -10.22 35.83 -3.39
CA LYS A 505 -10.57 35.16 -2.13
C LYS A 505 -12.07 34.92 -2.01
N THR A 506 -12.88 35.94 -2.29
CA THR A 506 -14.35 35.88 -2.29
C THR A 506 -14.87 34.86 -3.31
N GLN A 507 -14.34 34.89 -4.53
CA GLN A 507 -14.72 33.95 -5.59
C GLN A 507 -14.32 32.50 -5.24
N LYS A 508 -13.07 32.30 -4.82
CA LYS A 508 -12.51 31.00 -4.44
C LYS A 508 -13.21 30.38 -3.24
N ARG A 509 -13.75 31.19 -2.33
CA ARG A 509 -14.65 30.74 -1.25
C ARG A 509 -15.96 30.17 -1.81
N LYS A 510 -16.66 30.91 -2.67
CA LYS A 510 -17.92 30.46 -3.29
C LYS A 510 -17.76 29.13 -4.05
N GLU A 511 -16.67 28.98 -4.79
CA GLU A 511 -16.33 27.75 -5.51
C GLU A 511 -16.11 26.56 -4.57
N TYR A 512 -15.36 26.74 -3.48
CA TYR A 512 -15.14 25.70 -2.47
C TYR A 512 -16.45 25.30 -1.76
N GLU A 513 -17.28 26.27 -1.38
CA GLU A 513 -18.60 26.00 -0.80
C GLU A 513 -19.51 25.22 -1.76
N LYS A 514 -19.46 25.49 -3.07
CA LYS A 514 -20.21 24.74 -4.09
C LYS A 514 -19.77 23.26 -4.13
N LEU A 515 -18.46 22.99 -3.99
CA LEU A 515 -17.94 21.62 -3.85
C LEU A 515 -18.40 20.97 -2.54
N GLN A 516 -18.29 21.65 -1.40
CA GLN A 516 -18.76 21.13 -0.11
C GLN A 516 -20.25 20.78 -0.12
N ARG A 517 -21.12 21.64 -0.66
CA ARG A 517 -22.55 21.36 -0.83
C ARG A 517 -22.78 20.08 -1.65
N ARG A 518 -21.99 19.86 -2.71
CA ARG A 518 -22.05 18.65 -3.54
C ARG A 518 -21.66 17.39 -2.75
N CYS A 519 -20.57 17.43 -1.97
CA CYS A 519 -20.17 16.33 -1.08
C CYS A 519 -21.28 16.01 -0.05
N GLN A 520 -21.86 17.05 0.57
CA GLN A 520 -22.95 16.90 1.54
C GLN A 520 -24.25 16.35 0.92
N MET A 521 -24.58 16.71 -0.32
CA MET A 521 -25.72 16.11 -1.04
C MET A 521 -25.50 14.62 -1.28
N LEU A 522 -24.31 14.22 -1.76
CA LEU A 522 -23.97 12.81 -1.96
C LEU A 522 -24.03 12.01 -0.64
N LEU A 523 -23.64 12.62 0.48
CA LEU A 523 -23.80 12.02 1.82
C LEU A 523 -25.26 11.84 2.26
N LYS A 524 -26.14 12.76 1.89
CA LYS A 524 -27.58 12.67 2.19
C LYS A 524 -28.27 11.62 1.30
N CYS A 525 -27.95 11.60 0.00
CA CYS A 525 -28.50 10.62 -0.94
C CYS A 525 -28.06 9.17 -0.60
N GLY A 526 -26.80 8.97 -0.16
CA GLY A 526 -26.32 7.66 0.30
C GLY A 526 -27.00 7.12 1.57
N ASN A 527 -27.69 7.99 2.33
CA ASN A 527 -28.42 7.63 3.55
C ASN A 527 -29.95 7.43 3.33
N GLY A 528 -30.42 7.33 2.08
CA GLY A 528 -31.76 6.83 1.77
C GLY A 528 -32.93 7.82 1.90
N ASN A 529 -32.67 9.12 2.02
CA ASN A 529 -33.73 10.14 2.13
C ASN A 529 -34.12 10.70 0.75
N THR A 530 -35.06 10.03 0.07
CA THR A 530 -35.74 10.55 -1.13
C THR A 530 -37.09 11.16 -0.75
N ASN A 531 -37.06 12.39 -0.22
CA ASN A 531 -38.21 13.30 -0.18
C ASN A 531 -37.68 14.73 -0.07
N ASN A 532 -38.35 15.67 -0.75
CA ASN A 532 -37.98 17.07 -0.95
C ASN A 532 -36.82 17.30 -1.95
N LEU A 533 -37.08 17.03 -3.24
CA LEU A 533 -36.62 17.95 -4.27
C LEU A 533 -37.65 19.08 -4.38
N GLU A 534 -37.38 20.22 -3.74
CA GLU A 534 -37.98 21.49 -4.12
C GLU A 534 -36.87 22.36 -4.75
N GLU A 535 -37.17 22.82 -5.96
CA GLU A 535 -36.58 23.96 -6.68
C GLU A 535 -35.04 24.11 -6.68
N LEU A 536 -34.42 23.62 -7.76
CA LEU A 536 -33.31 24.34 -8.38
C LEU A 536 -33.89 25.58 -9.07
N PRO A 537 -33.37 26.80 -8.84
CA PRO A 537 -33.62 27.94 -9.71
C PRO A 537 -33.05 27.61 -11.10
N SER A 538 -33.92 27.53 -12.09
CA SER A 538 -33.56 27.32 -13.49
C SER A 538 -33.13 28.65 -14.13
N ASP A 539 -31.96 29.14 -13.78
CA ASP A 539 -31.30 30.26 -14.45
C ASP A 539 -29.77 30.08 -14.45
N GLU A 540 -29.09 30.73 -15.40
CA GLU A 540 -27.65 30.59 -15.71
C GLU A 540 -27.24 29.22 -16.28
N ALA A 541 -28.01 28.77 -17.27
CA ALA A 541 -27.43 28.01 -18.38
C ALA A 541 -26.50 28.92 -19.20
N ASN A 542 -25.22 29.02 -18.81
CA ASN A 542 -24.02 29.27 -19.63
C ASN A 542 -22.89 29.84 -18.76
N ASP A 543 -22.16 28.98 -18.04
CA ASP A 543 -20.79 29.33 -17.63
C ASP A 543 -19.87 28.12 -17.73
N GLN A 544 -18.64 28.37 -18.18
CA GLN A 544 -17.72 27.31 -18.60
C GLN A 544 -17.20 26.53 -17.41
N CYS A 545 -17.45 25.22 -17.41
CA CYS A 545 -16.59 24.30 -16.66
C CYS A 545 -15.18 24.42 -17.26
N VAL A 546 -14.30 25.15 -16.56
CA VAL A 546 -12.93 25.42 -17.02
C VAL A 546 -12.13 24.12 -17.01
N ARG A 547 -12.20 23.39 -18.13
CA ARG A 547 -11.13 22.52 -18.56
C ARG A 547 -9.91 23.41 -18.79
N PHE A 548 -8.92 23.35 -17.92
CA PHE A 548 -7.53 23.50 -18.36
C PHE A 548 -7.14 22.12 -18.91
N VAL A 549 -7.12 21.90 -20.22
CA VAL A 549 -6.16 22.42 -21.22
C VAL A 549 -4.76 21.92 -20.92
N ASP A 550 -4.34 20.97 -21.77
CA ASP A 550 -2.96 20.69 -22.11
C ASP A 550 -2.21 22.00 -22.40
N ASP A 551 -1.24 22.34 -21.57
CA ASP A 551 -0.24 23.33 -21.93
C ASP A 551 1.14 22.64 -21.97
N TYR A 552 1.30 21.75 -22.95
CA TYR A 552 2.56 21.38 -23.62
C TYR A 552 2.30 20.43 -24.81
N LYS A 553 1.65 20.94 -25.86
CA LYS A 553 1.73 20.37 -27.21
C LYS A 553 2.28 21.43 -28.17
N ILE A 554 3.57 21.31 -28.48
CA ILE A 554 4.16 21.93 -29.66
C ILE A 554 3.52 21.25 -30.87
N THR A 555 2.66 21.97 -31.59
CA THR A 555 2.10 21.50 -32.86
C THR A 555 2.97 22.03 -34.00
N GLY A 556 3.35 21.12 -34.89
CA GLY A 556 4.31 21.37 -35.96
C GLY A 556 4.34 20.19 -36.93
N SER A 557 3.17 19.78 -37.41
CA SER A 557 3.03 18.85 -38.53
C SER A 557 1.94 19.35 -39.45
N MET A 558 2.37 19.89 -40.60
CA MET A 558 1.58 20.01 -41.83
C MET A 558 2.53 19.66 -42.96
N THR A 559 2.05 18.81 -43.86
CA THR A 559 2.82 18.24 -44.97
C THR A 559 3.05 19.25 -46.09
N ASN A 560 4.09 19.02 -46.90
CA ASN A 560 4.33 19.75 -48.14
C ASN A 560 3.09 19.74 -49.04
N GLN A 561 2.64 20.91 -49.51
CA GLN A 561 2.81 21.31 -50.92
C GLN A 561 2.32 22.74 -51.18
N ASP A 562 2.79 23.27 -52.31
CA ASP A 562 2.36 24.47 -53.03
C ASP A 562 2.64 25.86 -52.40
N VAL A 563 3.05 26.91 -53.12
CA VAL A 563 3.86 27.13 -54.34
C VAL A 563 3.79 28.65 -54.60
N VAL A 564 4.96 29.32 -54.63
CA VAL A 564 5.27 30.52 -55.43
C VAL A 564 4.66 31.92 -55.08
N SER A 565 5.58 32.87 -54.87
CA SER A 565 5.47 34.34 -55.11
C SER A 565 4.62 35.20 -54.13
N ALA A 566 4.86 36.52 -53.95
CA ALA A 566 5.82 37.43 -54.58
C ALA A 566 6.10 38.72 -53.75
N VAL A 567 7.31 39.28 -53.91
CA VAL A 567 7.62 40.73 -54.12
C VAL A 567 7.43 41.75 -52.96
N ASN A 568 8.59 42.21 -52.46
CA ASN A 568 9.00 43.57 -52.03
C ASN A 568 8.27 44.25 -50.82
N THR A 569 8.89 45.12 -50.01
CA THR A 569 10.00 46.08 -50.30
C THR A 569 10.72 46.51 -49.00
N ASP A 570 12.06 46.69 -49.04
CA ASP A 570 12.94 47.66 -48.34
C ASP A 570 12.88 47.85 -46.79
N SER A 571 13.98 48.10 -46.05
CA SER A 571 15.42 48.22 -46.38
C SER A 571 16.32 48.07 -45.12
N SER A 572 17.64 47.90 -45.31
CA SER A 572 18.79 48.44 -44.50
C SER A 572 18.81 48.21 -42.96
N ASP A 573 19.85 47.68 -42.31
CA ASP A 573 21.29 47.58 -42.67
C ASP A 573 22.00 46.32 -42.14
N THR A 574 23.23 46.12 -42.63
CA THR A 574 24.07 44.90 -42.57
C THR A 574 25.05 44.81 -41.41
N ASP A 575 25.35 43.57 -40.98
CA ASP A 575 26.68 42.98 -40.68
C ASP A 575 26.44 41.51 -40.22
N SER A 576 26.68 40.45 -41.01
CA SER A 576 27.97 39.85 -41.42
C SER A 576 28.86 39.45 -40.21
N CYS A 577 29.40 38.24 -39.98
CA CYS A 577 29.44 36.89 -40.58
C CYS A 577 29.96 35.92 -39.48
N ASP A 578 29.83 34.57 -39.45
CA ASP A 578 29.09 33.59 -40.26
C ASP A 578 29.06 32.20 -39.53
N ASP A 579 28.45 31.20 -40.17
CA ASP A 579 28.52 29.73 -39.98
C ASP A 579 27.85 28.97 -38.80
N ASN A 580 27.32 27.81 -39.20
CA ASN A 580 26.65 26.77 -38.42
C ASN A 580 27.64 25.89 -37.63
N GLU A 581 27.25 25.38 -36.46
CA GLU A 581 27.00 23.92 -36.25
C GLU A 581 26.50 23.59 -34.82
N ASP A 582 25.86 22.42 -34.71
CA ASP A 582 25.67 21.55 -33.54
C ASP A 582 25.13 22.06 -32.19
N VAL A 583 23.83 21.79 -31.96
CA VAL A 583 23.31 21.35 -30.65
C VAL A 583 22.27 20.22 -30.81
N LEU A 584 22.72 19.00 -31.16
CA LEU A 584 21.90 17.78 -31.23
C LEU A 584 22.47 16.62 -30.38
N LEU A 585 22.81 16.87 -29.11
CA LEU A 585 23.35 15.84 -28.21
C LEU A 585 22.70 15.80 -26.82
N LEU A 586 21.45 15.31 -26.74
CA LEU A 586 20.96 14.58 -25.54
C LEU A 586 19.73 13.66 -25.76
N SER A 587 19.41 13.29 -27.01
CA SER A 587 18.27 12.40 -27.34
C SER A 587 18.68 11.01 -27.86
N SER A 588 19.94 10.82 -28.28
CA SER A 588 20.42 9.63 -28.99
C SER A 588 21.21 8.67 -28.10
N PHE A 589 20.55 7.89 -27.23
CA PHE A 589 21.21 6.78 -26.51
C PHE A 589 20.28 5.62 -26.08
N VAL A 590 19.29 5.24 -26.89
CA VAL A 590 18.64 3.90 -26.82
C VAL A 590 18.21 3.43 -28.23
N GLN A 591 19.11 2.80 -28.99
CA GLN A 591 18.79 1.68 -29.91
C GLN A 591 20.04 1.16 -30.63
N SER A 592 20.42 -0.09 -30.33
CA SER A 592 21.24 -0.95 -31.20
C SER A 592 21.33 -2.36 -30.60
N ASP A 593 20.42 -3.26 -31.02
CA ASP A 593 20.74 -4.68 -31.24
C ASP A 593 19.51 -5.39 -31.83
N GLU A 594 19.33 -5.29 -33.14
CA GLU A 594 18.51 -6.22 -33.92
C GLU A 594 19.43 -7.08 -34.78
N ARG A 595 19.25 -8.41 -34.70
CA ARG A 595 19.97 -9.35 -35.56
C ARG A 595 19.09 -9.73 -36.75
N LYS A 596 19.65 -9.51 -37.93
CA LYS A 596 19.11 -9.88 -39.25
C LYS A 596 18.54 -11.31 -39.29
N LEU A 597 17.40 -11.45 -39.95
CA LEU A 597 17.15 -12.55 -40.89
C LEU A 597 16.52 -11.94 -42.16
N GLU A 598 16.72 -12.62 -43.29
CA GLU A 598 16.54 -12.08 -44.64
C GLU A 598 15.12 -12.32 -45.16
N GLU A 599 14.58 -11.37 -45.92
CA GLU A 599 13.36 -11.58 -46.71
C GLU A 599 13.70 -12.24 -48.04
N ASP A 600 12.96 -13.31 -48.38
CA ASP A 600 12.95 -13.88 -49.73
C ASP A 600 11.54 -13.71 -50.32
N ASN A 601 11.46 -13.37 -51.59
CA ASN A 601 10.31 -12.69 -52.18
C ASN A 601 9.59 -13.60 -53.19
N SER A 602 8.25 -13.76 -53.13
CA SER A 602 7.37 -13.90 -54.32
C SER A 602 5.90 -14.29 -54.03
N ASN A 603 4.98 -13.56 -54.69
CA ASN A 603 3.79 -14.02 -55.45
C ASN A 603 2.92 -15.19 -54.91
N ASN A 604 1.59 -15.07 -54.76
CA ASN A 604 0.63 -14.89 -55.87
C ASN A 604 -0.85 -14.80 -55.38
N ASN A 605 -1.69 -14.12 -56.18
CA ASN A 605 -3.11 -14.42 -56.54
C ASN A 605 -4.21 -14.46 -55.43
N SER A 606 -5.25 -13.59 -55.51
CA SER A 606 -6.57 -13.78 -56.18
C SER A 606 -7.65 -14.24 -55.16
N GLU A 607 -8.91 -13.79 -55.10
CA GLU A 607 -9.82 -12.91 -55.88
C GLU A 607 -10.65 -12.06 -54.87
N GLU A 608 -11.11 -10.84 -55.16
CA GLU A 608 -12.43 -10.49 -55.76
C GLU A 608 -13.64 -11.35 -55.31
N SER A 609 -14.87 -10.85 -55.15
CA SER A 609 -15.42 -9.49 -54.93
C SER A 609 -16.92 -9.62 -54.57
N SER A 610 -17.50 -8.72 -53.77
CA SER A 610 -18.95 -8.38 -53.84
C SER A 610 -19.36 -7.24 -52.88
N SER A 611 -20.04 -6.23 -53.42
CA SER A 611 -20.88 -5.25 -52.73
C SER A 611 -22.33 -5.40 -53.27
N PRO A 612 -23.38 -4.61 -52.92
CA PRO A 612 -23.42 -3.46 -51.99
C PRO A 612 -24.68 -3.34 -51.07
N LEU A 613 -24.58 -2.39 -50.13
CA LEU A 613 -25.64 -1.47 -49.60
C LEU A 613 -26.79 -1.91 -48.64
N GLU A 614 -27.14 -0.92 -47.81
CA GLU A 614 -28.36 -0.69 -46.98
C GLU A 614 -28.67 -1.54 -45.74
N ALA A 615 -28.33 -1.00 -44.55
CA ALA A 615 -29.22 -0.95 -43.37
C ALA A 615 -28.78 0.18 -42.41
N ALA A 616 -29.72 0.79 -41.69
CA ALA A 616 -29.51 2.02 -40.92
C ALA A 616 -29.11 1.82 -39.44
N ALA A 617 -28.44 2.84 -38.91
CA ALA A 617 -28.45 3.32 -37.52
C ALA A 617 -28.43 2.29 -36.37
N ALA A 618 -27.26 2.12 -35.76
CA ALA A 618 -27.13 1.82 -34.33
C ALA A 618 -25.96 2.64 -33.75
N GLU A 619 -26.22 3.41 -32.70
CA GLU A 619 -25.21 4.22 -32.01
C GLU A 619 -24.22 3.32 -31.28
N ILE A 620 -22.93 3.42 -31.60
CA ILE A 620 -21.87 2.76 -30.83
C ILE A 620 -21.62 3.59 -29.57
N GLN A 621 -22.27 3.21 -28.47
CA GLN A 621 -21.89 3.69 -27.15
C GLN A 621 -20.52 3.10 -26.80
N VAL A 622 -19.51 3.97 -26.75
CA VAL A 622 -18.19 3.63 -26.22
C VAL A 622 -18.31 3.52 -24.70
N GLU A 623 -18.25 2.30 -24.18
CA GLU A 623 -18.19 2.09 -22.72
C GLU A 623 -16.90 2.70 -22.15
N VAL A 624 -17.08 3.72 -21.31
CA VAL A 624 -15.99 4.41 -20.59
C VAL A 624 -15.53 3.53 -19.41
N PRO A 625 -14.23 3.47 -19.08
CA PRO A 625 -13.74 2.63 -17.99
C PRO A 625 -14.41 2.93 -16.64
N VAL A 626 -14.64 1.88 -15.85
CA VAL A 626 -15.32 1.94 -14.54
C VAL A 626 -14.57 2.88 -13.60
N HIS A 627 -15.16 4.04 -13.37
CA HIS A 627 -14.72 5.06 -12.42
C HIS A 627 -14.88 4.55 -10.99
N GLU A 628 -13.94 4.82 -10.09
CA GLU A 628 -14.15 4.50 -8.66
C GLU A 628 -15.29 5.36 -8.10
N ASP A 629 -16.26 4.73 -7.42
CA ASP A 629 -17.34 5.47 -6.79
C ASP A 629 -16.81 6.38 -5.68
N PHE A 630 -17.30 7.62 -5.62
CA PHE A 630 -16.94 8.63 -4.61
C PHE A 630 -17.02 8.10 -3.16
N SER A 631 -17.97 7.19 -2.88
CA SER A 631 -18.11 6.53 -1.58
C SER A 631 -16.90 5.68 -1.17
N THR A 632 -16.14 5.14 -2.13
CA THR A 632 -14.86 4.44 -1.89
C THR A 632 -13.83 5.42 -1.35
N TRP A 633 -13.66 6.58 -2.00
CA TRP A 633 -12.76 7.64 -1.55
C TRP A 633 -13.14 8.15 -0.17
N GLN A 634 -14.42 8.47 0.07
CA GLN A 634 -14.89 8.91 1.40
C GLN A 634 -14.52 7.92 2.51
N ARG A 635 -14.63 6.61 2.26
CA ARG A 635 -14.26 5.56 3.23
C ARG A 635 -12.76 5.57 3.54
N ILE A 636 -11.90 5.75 2.54
CA ILE A 636 -10.44 5.76 2.71
C ILE A 636 -10.01 7.09 3.38
N ILE A 637 -10.51 8.23 2.89
CA ILE A 637 -10.26 9.58 3.44
C ILE A 637 -10.53 9.62 4.95
N ARG A 638 -11.69 9.13 5.40
CA ARG A 638 -12.07 9.13 6.82
C ARG A 638 -11.17 8.24 7.67
N LEU A 639 -10.80 7.07 7.14
CA LEU A 639 -9.90 6.14 7.82
C LEU A 639 -8.49 6.74 7.98
N ASP A 640 -7.98 7.41 6.96
CA ASP A 640 -6.67 8.06 6.99
C ASP A 640 -6.67 9.34 7.84
N ALA A 641 -7.76 10.11 7.86
CA ALA A 641 -7.91 11.26 8.74
C ALA A 641 -7.86 10.88 10.23
N LEU A 642 -8.47 9.74 10.62
CA LEU A 642 -8.37 9.19 11.99
C LEU A 642 -6.98 8.64 12.32
N ARG A 643 -6.19 8.25 11.31
CA ARG A 643 -4.82 7.71 11.46
C ARG A 643 -3.73 8.78 11.34
N ALA A 644 -4.10 10.02 11.03
CA ALA A 644 -3.15 11.10 10.81
C ALA A 644 -2.30 11.34 12.07
N ASP A 645 -0.98 11.33 11.90
CA ASP A 645 -0.05 11.59 12.98
C ASP A 645 -0.21 13.02 13.55
N SER A 646 0.11 13.19 14.83
CA SER A 646 -0.07 14.42 15.60
C SER A 646 1.14 15.35 15.65
N GLU A 647 2.24 15.09 14.93
CA GLU A 647 3.40 16.01 14.88
C GLU A 647 3.03 17.47 14.55
N TRP A 648 1.97 17.70 13.76
CA TRP A 648 1.51 19.04 13.39
C TRP A 648 0.92 19.84 14.57
N ALA A 649 0.47 19.18 15.65
CA ALA A 649 -0.27 19.82 16.72
C ALA A 649 0.55 20.93 17.41
N THR A 650 1.85 20.69 17.62
CA THR A 650 2.78 21.67 18.21
C THR A 650 3.01 22.92 17.36
N TYR A 651 2.65 22.88 16.07
CA TYR A 651 2.83 23.97 15.12
C TYR A 651 1.51 24.69 14.78
N SER A 652 0.36 24.14 15.18
CA SER A 652 -0.94 24.78 14.99
C SER A 652 -1.17 25.87 16.04
N PRO A 653 -1.44 27.13 15.64
CA PRO A 653 -1.72 28.21 16.59
C PRO A 653 -3.02 28.01 17.40
N TYR A 654 -3.82 26.98 17.09
CA TYR A 654 -5.10 26.69 17.74
C TYR A 654 -5.07 25.46 18.67
N SER A 655 -3.89 24.87 18.95
CA SER A 655 -3.82 23.60 19.71
C SER A 655 -4.37 23.66 21.14
N THR A 656 -4.70 24.85 21.65
CA THR A 656 -5.30 25.11 22.97
C THR A 656 -6.64 25.86 22.92
N ALA A 657 -7.16 26.21 21.73
CA ALA A 657 -8.26 27.17 21.57
C ALA A 657 -9.57 26.60 20.98
N ILE A 658 -9.57 25.34 20.55
CA ILE A 658 -10.74 24.70 19.91
C ILE A 658 -11.64 24.08 20.97
N THR A 659 -12.91 24.51 21.04
CA THR A 659 -13.91 23.90 21.92
C THR A 659 -14.37 22.54 21.39
N ASP A 660 -14.66 21.61 22.31
CA ASP A 660 -15.10 20.25 21.95
C ASP A 660 -16.37 20.25 21.09
N SER A 661 -17.33 21.14 21.40
CA SER A 661 -18.54 21.36 20.60
C SER A 661 -18.24 21.75 19.14
N LYS A 662 -17.23 22.63 18.90
CA LYS A 662 -16.83 23.00 17.53
C LYS A 662 -16.17 21.83 16.80
N ALA A 663 -15.36 21.03 17.51
CA ALA A 663 -14.73 19.84 16.94
C ALA A 663 -15.74 18.77 16.54
N ARG A 664 -16.69 18.44 17.44
CA ARG A 664 -17.76 17.46 17.18
C ARG A 664 -18.70 17.91 16.07
N GLY A 665 -19.17 19.16 16.09
CA GLY A 665 -20.07 19.69 15.05
C GLY A 665 -19.45 19.65 13.65
N LEU A 666 -18.14 19.92 13.52
CA LEU A 666 -17.46 19.77 12.23
C LEU A 666 -17.33 18.29 11.82
N ALA A 667 -16.96 17.40 12.76
CA ALA A 667 -16.85 15.97 12.51
C ALA A 667 -18.18 15.33 12.06
N GLU A 668 -19.29 15.73 12.68
CA GLU A 668 -20.65 15.34 12.30
C GLU A 668 -21.02 15.85 10.90
N SER A 669 -20.68 17.11 10.59
CA SER A 669 -20.99 17.71 9.27
C SER A 669 -20.32 17.01 8.08
N VAL A 670 -19.17 16.36 8.30
CA VAL A 670 -18.44 15.57 7.30
C VAL A 670 -18.71 14.06 7.41
N GLY A 671 -19.61 13.63 8.30
CA GLY A 671 -19.94 12.22 8.49
C GLY A 671 -18.79 11.35 9.01
N LEU A 672 -17.84 11.94 9.75
CA LEU A 672 -16.80 11.20 10.46
C LEU A 672 -17.45 10.35 11.58
N LYS A 673 -16.84 9.23 11.95
CA LYS A 673 -17.32 8.30 12.98
C LYS A 673 -16.16 7.77 13.81
N ASP A 674 -16.46 7.03 14.87
CA ASP A 674 -15.51 6.33 15.74
C ASP A 674 -14.45 7.24 16.43
N TYR A 675 -14.73 8.55 16.54
CA TYR A 675 -13.76 9.57 16.96
C TYR A 675 -13.72 9.86 18.47
N ASP A 676 -14.51 9.18 19.31
CA ASP A 676 -14.60 9.48 20.76
C ASP A 676 -13.30 9.28 21.56
N HIS A 677 -12.28 8.68 20.94
CA HIS A 677 -10.94 8.49 21.48
C HIS A 677 -9.97 9.62 21.13
N LEU A 678 -10.38 10.61 20.33
CA LEU A 678 -9.54 11.73 19.87
C LEU A 678 -9.78 12.98 20.71
N GLU A 679 -8.69 13.66 21.05
CA GLU A 679 -8.70 15.00 21.64
C GLU A 679 -9.33 16.02 20.67
N SER A 680 -10.05 17.02 21.17
CA SER A 680 -10.82 17.97 20.35
C SER A 680 -10.00 18.68 19.25
N CYS A 681 -8.72 18.95 19.50
CA CYS A 681 -7.81 19.51 18.48
C CYS A 681 -7.55 18.52 17.33
N ARG A 682 -7.25 17.25 17.65
CA ARG A 682 -7.04 16.18 16.66
C ARG A 682 -8.32 15.91 15.87
N LEU A 683 -9.46 15.85 16.56
CA LEU A 683 -10.77 15.68 15.94
C LEU A 683 -11.08 16.80 14.95
N TYR A 684 -10.87 18.06 15.34
CA TYR A 684 -11.09 19.20 14.45
C TYR A 684 -10.19 19.14 13.21
N HIS A 685 -8.91 18.80 13.36
CA HIS A 685 -7.99 18.64 12.22
C HIS A 685 -8.38 17.46 11.32
N ALA A 686 -8.75 16.32 11.90
CA ALA A 686 -9.26 15.16 11.14
C ALA A 686 -10.53 15.51 10.35
N ALA A 687 -11.47 16.26 10.94
CA ALA A 687 -12.67 16.71 10.24
C ALA A 687 -12.35 17.68 9.08
N ARG A 688 -11.37 18.60 9.25
CA ARG A 688 -10.87 19.46 8.16
C ARG A 688 -10.16 18.67 7.04
N LEU A 689 -9.37 17.65 7.39
CA LEU A 689 -8.78 16.71 6.43
C LEU A 689 -9.87 16.07 5.57
N VAL A 690 -10.94 15.55 6.19
CA VAL A 690 -12.07 14.96 5.45
C VAL A 690 -12.74 15.98 4.54
N ALA A 691 -13.09 17.17 5.06
CA ALA A 691 -13.78 18.21 4.29
C ALA A 691 -13.04 18.60 2.99
N ILE A 692 -11.73 18.82 3.08
CA ILE A 692 -10.91 19.27 1.94
C ILE A 692 -10.59 18.10 1.00
N LEU A 693 -10.31 16.90 1.50
CA LEU A 693 -10.01 15.74 0.63
C LEU A 693 -11.25 15.26 -0.12
N GLU A 694 -12.43 15.26 0.50
CA GLU A 694 -13.69 14.96 -0.20
C GLU A 694 -13.98 16.02 -1.28
N ALA A 695 -13.76 17.30 -0.98
CA ALA A 695 -13.87 18.37 -1.98
C ALA A 695 -12.83 18.24 -3.11
N TYR A 696 -11.60 17.81 -2.82
CA TYR A 696 -10.57 17.58 -3.84
C TYR A 696 -10.92 16.42 -4.76
N ALA A 697 -11.40 15.30 -4.20
CA ALA A 697 -11.80 14.15 -5.00
C ALA A 697 -12.99 14.45 -5.94
N MET A 698 -13.84 15.43 -5.58
CA MET A 698 -14.88 15.97 -6.48
C MET A 698 -14.35 16.99 -7.51
N TYR A 699 -13.20 17.62 -7.25
CA TYR A 699 -12.57 18.62 -8.13
C TYR A 699 -11.69 17.96 -9.19
N ASP A 700 -10.92 16.92 -8.83
CA ASP A 700 -10.05 16.16 -9.70
C ASP A 700 -10.37 14.65 -9.63
N PRO A 701 -11.48 14.20 -10.26
CA PRO A 701 -11.95 12.83 -10.14
C PRO A 701 -11.12 11.80 -10.94
N GLU A 702 -10.23 12.22 -11.84
CA GLU A 702 -9.25 11.30 -12.49
C GLU A 702 -8.24 10.75 -11.47
N ILE A 703 -7.95 11.51 -10.41
CA ILE A 703 -7.08 11.11 -9.30
C ILE A 703 -7.92 10.69 -8.08
N GLY A 704 -9.03 11.39 -7.82
CA GLY A 704 -9.92 11.11 -6.70
C GLY A 704 -9.19 11.26 -5.36
N TYR A 705 -8.99 10.13 -4.67
CA TYR A 705 -8.17 10.07 -3.47
C TYR A 705 -7.30 8.81 -3.41
N CYS A 706 -5.99 9.02 -3.23
CA CYS A 706 -5.02 7.98 -2.94
C CYS A 706 -4.44 8.12 -1.53
N GLN A 707 -4.16 6.98 -0.89
CA GLN A 707 -3.50 6.94 0.41
C GLN A 707 -2.14 7.68 0.36
N GLY A 708 -1.91 8.57 1.32
CA GLY A 708 -0.76 9.48 1.36
C GLY A 708 -1.06 10.93 0.95
N MET A 709 -2.17 11.21 0.27
CA MET A 709 -2.62 12.61 0.05
C MET A 709 -2.97 13.33 1.37
N SER A 710 -3.36 12.58 2.40
CA SER A 710 -3.53 13.05 3.78
C SER A 710 -2.21 13.55 4.41
N ASP A 711 -1.08 12.90 4.13
CA ASP A 711 0.26 13.35 4.57
C ASP A 711 0.66 14.67 3.89
N LEU A 712 0.21 14.90 2.65
CA LEU A 712 0.48 16.13 1.88
C LEU A 712 -0.39 17.31 2.33
N LEU A 713 -1.67 17.07 2.64
CA LEU A 713 -2.60 18.11 3.09
C LEU A 713 -2.39 18.52 4.55
N SER A 714 -2.04 17.58 5.43
CA SER A 714 -1.93 17.82 6.88
C SER A 714 -1.05 19.04 7.26
N PRO A 715 0.13 19.26 6.64
CA PRO A 715 0.94 20.45 6.88
C PRO A 715 0.33 21.76 6.39
N ILE A 716 -0.48 21.74 5.32
CA ILE A 716 -1.22 22.91 4.84
C ILE A 716 -2.32 23.29 5.84
N LEU A 717 -3.06 22.30 6.36
CA LEU A 717 -4.09 22.54 7.38
C LEU A 717 -3.54 23.08 8.71
N ALA A 718 -2.31 22.72 9.07
CA ALA A 718 -1.66 23.22 10.28
C ALA A 718 -1.26 24.71 10.18
N VAL A 719 -0.98 25.18 8.96
CA VAL A 719 -0.54 26.56 8.67
C VAL A 719 -1.72 27.46 8.28
N ILE A 720 -2.68 26.96 7.51
CA ILE A 720 -3.79 27.73 6.95
C ILE A 720 -5.08 27.42 7.72
N SER A 721 -5.58 28.43 8.43
CA SER A 721 -6.79 28.35 9.28
C SER A 721 -8.09 28.18 8.50
N GLU A 722 -8.15 28.76 7.29
CA GLU A 722 -9.36 28.86 6.48
C GLU A 722 -9.43 27.75 5.44
N ASP A 723 -10.54 26.98 5.42
CA ASP A 723 -10.62 25.76 4.61
C ASP A 723 -10.62 26.01 3.10
N HIS A 724 -11.24 27.11 2.63
CA HIS A 724 -11.19 27.49 1.22
C HIS A 724 -9.78 27.84 0.77
N GLU A 725 -9.03 28.61 1.56
CA GLU A 725 -7.62 28.93 1.29
C GLU A 725 -6.73 27.68 1.34
N ALA A 726 -6.95 26.80 2.33
CA ALA A 726 -6.23 25.53 2.45
C ALA A 726 -6.52 24.58 1.28
N PHE A 727 -7.78 24.50 0.81
CA PHE A 727 -8.18 23.73 -0.36
C PHE A 727 -7.49 24.22 -1.63
N TRP A 728 -7.49 25.53 -1.90
CA TRP A 728 -6.84 26.07 -3.10
C TRP A 728 -5.31 26.00 -3.04
N CYS A 729 -4.72 26.11 -1.85
CA CYS A 729 -3.31 25.77 -1.62
C CYS A 729 -3.03 24.29 -1.93
N PHE A 730 -3.90 23.37 -1.50
CA PHE A 730 -3.75 21.95 -1.80
C PHE A 730 -3.92 21.65 -3.29
N VAL A 731 -4.89 22.27 -3.99
CA VAL A 731 -4.99 22.21 -5.45
C VAL A 731 -3.72 22.74 -6.12
N GLY A 732 -3.18 23.88 -5.65
CA GLY A 732 -1.92 24.45 -6.12
C GLY A 732 -0.72 23.52 -5.92
N PHE A 733 -0.67 22.79 -4.80
CA PHE A 733 0.36 21.79 -4.51
C PHE A 733 0.21 20.56 -5.41
N MET A 734 -1.03 20.07 -5.54
CA MET A 734 -1.35 18.92 -6.38
C MET A 734 -1.04 19.19 -7.85
N LYS A 735 -1.09 20.42 -8.39
CA LYS A 735 -0.60 20.72 -9.76
C LYS A 735 0.79 20.13 -10.06
N LYS A 736 1.69 20.07 -9.06
CA LYS A 736 2.96 19.32 -9.19
C LYS A 736 2.81 17.86 -8.76
N ALA A 737 2.22 17.58 -7.59
CA ALA A 737 2.21 16.23 -7.03
C ALA A 737 1.27 15.22 -7.72
N ARG A 738 0.34 15.68 -8.57
CA ARG A 738 -0.73 14.89 -9.24
C ARG A 738 -0.22 13.61 -9.88
N HIS A 739 0.90 13.70 -10.61
CA HIS A 739 1.46 12.57 -11.33
C HIS A 739 1.98 11.44 -10.41
N ASN A 740 2.20 11.71 -9.13
CA ASN A 740 2.54 10.68 -8.14
C ASN A 740 1.34 9.78 -7.79
N PHE A 741 0.12 10.24 -8.03
CA PHE A 741 -1.12 9.60 -7.60
C PHE A 741 -1.99 9.10 -8.77
N ARG A 742 -1.40 8.99 -9.97
CA ARG A 742 -2.07 8.33 -11.10
C ARG A 742 -2.13 6.83 -10.86
N LEU A 743 -3.27 6.21 -11.17
CA LEU A 743 -3.49 4.76 -11.08
C LEU A 743 -2.56 3.94 -11.99
N ASP A 744 -1.96 4.56 -13.02
CA ASP A 744 -0.97 3.94 -13.91
C ASP A 744 0.45 3.88 -13.33
N GLU A 745 0.69 4.48 -12.15
CA GLU A 745 1.99 4.68 -11.49
C GLU A 745 3.09 5.36 -12.35
N ALA A 746 2.80 5.75 -13.59
CA ALA A 746 3.80 6.13 -14.58
C ALA A 746 4.61 7.35 -14.14
N GLY A 747 3.99 8.26 -13.38
CA GLY A 747 4.67 9.43 -12.81
C GLY A 747 5.67 9.08 -11.71
N ILE A 748 5.43 8.07 -10.87
CA ILE A 748 6.42 7.62 -9.88
C ILE A 748 7.51 6.78 -10.55
N GLN A 749 7.13 5.82 -11.41
CA GLN A 749 8.12 4.98 -12.10
C GLN A 749 9.10 5.82 -12.93
N ARG A 750 8.62 6.88 -13.59
CA ARG A 750 9.48 7.88 -14.26
C ARG A 750 10.45 8.58 -13.29
N GLN A 751 9.98 9.01 -12.13
CA GLN A 751 10.83 9.69 -11.12
C GLN A 751 11.88 8.75 -10.51
N LEU A 752 11.50 7.50 -10.22
CA LEU A 752 12.43 6.47 -9.74
C LEU A 752 13.50 6.15 -10.80
N SER A 753 13.11 6.03 -12.07
CA SER A 753 14.05 5.90 -13.20
C SER A 753 15.03 7.08 -13.29
N ILE A 754 14.58 8.32 -13.02
CA ILE A 754 15.46 9.49 -12.98
C ILE A 754 16.45 9.39 -11.82
N VAL A 755 16.01 9.04 -10.60
CA VAL A 755 16.90 8.82 -9.44
C VAL A 755 17.93 7.74 -9.74
N SER A 756 17.50 6.61 -10.31
CA SER A 756 18.35 5.49 -10.74
C SER A 756 19.44 5.94 -11.73
N LYS A 757 19.07 6.70 -12.77
CA LYS A 757 20.00 7.28 -13.76
C LYS A 757 20.99 8.26 -13.14
N ILE A 758 20.55 9.11 -12.20
CA ILE A 758 21.43 10.04 -11.47
C ILE A 758 22.48 9.26 -10.66
N ILE A 759 22.08 8.19 -9.97
CA ILE A 759 23.00 7.33 -9.22
C ILE A 759 24.00 6.65 -10.17
N LYS A 760 23.53 6.05 -11.27
CA LYS A 760 24.35 5.39 -12.31
C LYS A 760 25.46 6.29 -12.84
N ASN A 761 25.12 7.53 -13.19
CA ASN A 761 26.04 8.50 -13.79
C ASN A 761 27.03 9.10 -12.76
N LYS A 762 26.65 9.12 -11.48
CA LYS A 762 27.47 9.72 -10.42
C LYS A 762 28.40 8.72 -9.72
N ASP A 763 27.92 7.53 -9.41
CA ASP A 763 28.66 6.48 -8.70
C ASP A 763 28.27 5.10 -9.27
N SER A 764 28.91 4.73 -10.37
CA SER A 764 28.64 3.47 -11.09
C SER A 764 28.97 2.23 -10.25
N GLN A 765 29.86 2.34 -9.25
CA GLN A 765 30.15 1.26 -8.33
C GLN A 765 29.00 1.04 -7.33
N LEU A 766 28.42 2.12 -6.79
CA LEU A 766 27.19 2.02 -5.99
C LEU A 766 26.02 1.50 -6.84
N TYR A 767 25.88 1.97 -8.08
CA TYR A 767 24.83 1.47 -8.98
C TYR A 767 24.96 -0.03 -9.25
N LYS A 768 26.16 -0.51 -9.61
CA LYS A 768 26.42 -1.95 -9.83
C LYS A 768 26.18 -2.78 -8.56
N HIS A 769 26.41 -2.22 -7.38
CA HIS A 769 26.03 -2.86 -6.11
C HIS A 769 24.50 -2.95 -5.95
N LEU A 770 23.75 -1.89 -6.26
CA LEU A 770 22.28 -1.94 -6.26
C LEU A 770 21.73 -2.93 -7.30
N GLU A 771 22.33 -2.98 -8.49
CA GLU A 771 22.02 -3.92 -9.58
C GLU A 771 22.25 -5.39 -9.16
N ASN A 772 23.35 -5.66 -8.43
CA ASN A 772 23.59 -6.98 -7.81
C ASN A 772 22.55 -7.33 -6.73
N LEU A 773 21.93 -6.33 -6.10
CA LEU A 773 20.91 -6.49 -5.05
C LEU A 773 19.47 -6.44 -5.59
N GLN A 774 19.26 -6.30 -6.91
CA GLN A 774 17.95 -6.09 -7.55
C GLN A 774 17.21 -4.85 -7.01
N ALA A 775 17.96 -3.79 -6.71
CA ALA A 775 17.48 -2.52 -6.15
C ALA A 775 17.78 -1.31 -7.06
N GLU A 776 18.22 -1.55 -8.30
CA GLU A 776 18.55 -0.52 -9.29
C GLU A 776 17.32 0.29 -9.75
N ASP A 777 16.11 -0.27 -9.61
CA ASP A 777 14.84 0.42 -9.84
C ASP A 777 14.57 1.57 -8.83
N CYS A 778 15.35 1.63 -7.74
CA CYS A 778 15.22 2.59 -6.66
C CYS A 778 13.85 2.54 -5.93
N SER A 779 13.12 1.44 -6.00
CA SER A 779 11.85 1.25 -5.27
C SER A 779 11.97 1.46 -3.75
N PHE A 780 13.17 1.29 -3.18
CA PHE A 780 13.46 1.61 -1.77
C PHE A 780 13.32 3.11 -1.40
N VAL A 781 13.28 4.04 -2.36
CA VAL A 781 12.95 5.46 -2.12
C VAL A 781 11.51 5.84 -2.52
N TYR A 782 10.66 4.88 -2.92
CA TYR A 782 9.27 5.10 -3.35
C TYR A 782 8.49 6.04 -2.41
N ARG A 783 8.57 5.81 -1.10
CA ARG A 783 7.89 6.63 -0.08
C ARG A 783 8.38 8.08 -0.07
N MET A 784 9.68 8.31 -0.26
CA MET A 784 10.28 9.65 -0.28
C MET A 784 9.79 10.47 -1.48
N VAL A 785 9.54 9.79 -2.62
CA VAL A 785 8.94 10.40 -3.82
C VAL A 785 7.44 10.65 -3.60
N LEU A 786 6.67 9.62 -3.26
CA LEU A 786 5.21 9.67 -3.13
C LEU A 786 4.76 10.80 -2.19
N VAL A 787 5.28 10.83 -0.95
CA VAL A 787 4.91 11.84 0.08
C VAL A 787 5.98 12.92 0.27
N MET A 788 6.86 13.11 -0.73
CA MET A 788 7.77 14.27 -0.83
C MET A 788 8.58 14.55 0.45
N PHE A 789 9.28 13.52 0.95
CA PHE A 789 10.04 13.48 2.20
C PHE A 789 9.26 13.66 3.53
N ARG A 790 7.92 13.77 3.54
CA ARG A 790 7.16 14.03 4.77
C ARG A 790 7.37 12.98 5.87
N ARG A 791 7.72 11.74 5.54
CA ARG A 791 7.94 10.64 6.50
C ARG A 791 9.41 10.45 6.89
N GLU A 792 10.31 11.28 6.36
CA GLU A 792 11.77 11.20 6.57
C GLU A 792 12.32 12.46 7.25
N LEU A 793 11.76 13.63 6.93
CA LEU A 793 12.07 14.91 7.56
C LEU A 793 11.13 15.15 8.75
N SER A 794 11.59 15.93 9.75
CA SER A 794 10.66 16.44 10.76
C SER A 794 9.67 17.42 10.13
N PHE A 795 8.55 17.67 10.82
CA PHE A 795 7.49 18.56 10.33
C PHE A 795 8.02 19.92 9.82
N GLU A 796 8.73 20.68 10.66
CA GLU A 796 9.34 21.98 10.31
C GLU A 796 10.36 21.89 9.15
N GLN A 797 11.11 20.78 9.05
CA GLN A 797 12.05 20.57 7.94
C GLN A 797 11.32 20.28 6.62
N THR A 798 10.18 19.60 6.68
CA THR A 798 9.29 19.36 5.54
C THR A 798 8.75 20.69 5.00
N LEU A 799 8.29 21.58 5.89
CA LEU A 799 7.82 22.92 5.50
C LEU A 799 8.92 23.71 4.79
N CYS A 800 10.13 23.74 5.37
CA CYS A 800 11.29 24.40 4.76
C CYS A 800 11.64 23.83 3.37
N LEU A 801 11.53 22.52 3.16
CA LEU A 801 11.79 21.90 1.86
C LEU A 801 10.75 22.35 0.82
N TRP A 802 9.47 22.24 1.18
CA TRP A 802 8.36 22.56 0.30
C TRP A 802 8.32 24.05 -0.05
N GLU A 803 8.59 24.95 0.90
CA GLU A 803 8.76 26.39 0.63
C GLU A 803 9.80 26.70 -0.44
N VAL A 804 10.96 26.01 -0.40
CA VAL A 804 12.02 26.16 -1.42
C VAL A 804 11.56 25.63 -2.78
N MET A 805 10.88 24.48 -2.81
CA MET A 805 10.37 23.88 -4.04
C MET A 805 9.24 24.71 -4.67
N TRP A 806 8.29 25.21 -3.89
CA TRP A 806 7.19 26.05 -4.36
C TRP A 806 7.68 27.44 -4.80
N ALA A 807 8.73 27.99 -4.19
CA ALA A 807 9.35 29.23 -4.66
C ALA A 807 9.97 29.08 -6.06
N ASP A 808 10.57 27.93 -6.35
CA ASP A 808 11.09 27.61 -7.68
C ASP A 808 9.96 27.43 -8.70
N GLN A 809 8.89 26.73 -8.33
CA GLN A 809 7.69 26.58 -9.17
C GLN A 809 7.00 27.93 -9.45
N ALA A 810 6.87 28.79 -8.44
CA ALA A 810 6.33 30.14 -8.60
C ALA A 810 7.18 31.01 -9.54
N ALA A 811 8.52 30.88 -9.48
CA ALA A 811 9.43 31.58 -10.40
C ALA A 811 9.29 31.10 -11.85
N ILE A 812 8.97 29.81 -12.06
CA ILE A 812 8.67 29.24 -13.38
C ILE A 812 7.34 29.79 -13.89
N ARG A 813 6.26 29.70 -13.09
CA ARG A 813 4.91 30.21 -13.45
C ARG A 813 4.94 31.70 -13.81
N ALA A 814 5.69 32.50 -13.08
CA ALA A 814 5.77 33.95 -13.27
C ALA A 814 6.70 34.39 -14.44
N GLY A 815 7.18 33.49 -15.29
CA GLY A 815 8.00 33.85 -16.46
C GLY A 815 9.41 34.36 -16.15
N VAL A 816 9.78 34.49 -14.87
CA VAL A 816 11.15 34.81 -14.38
C VAL A 816 12.19 33.80 -14.92
N GLY A 817 11.72 32.67 -15.47
CA GLY A 817 12.42 31.77 -16.38
C GLY A 817 13.27 32.41 -17.50
N LYS A 818 12.81 33.47 -18.15
CA LYS A 818 13.28 33.82 -19.52
C LYS A 818 14.28 35.00 -19.63
N SER A 819 14.57 35.74 -18.55
CA SER A 819 15.51 36.89 -18.55
C SER A 819 16.91 36.51 -18.02
N PRO A 820 17.90 37.42 -17.80
CA PRO A 820 19.28 37.09 -17.35
C PRO A 820 19.41 36.22 -16.09
N TRP A 821 18.34 36.03 -15.33
CA TRP A 821 18.19 34.98 -14.32
C TRP A 821 18.45 33.57 -14.89
N SER A 822 18.28 33.36 -16.21
CA SER A 822 18.68 32.15 -16.93
C SER A 822 20.21 31.95 -16.97
N ARG A 823 21.01 33.02 -16.97
CA ARG A 823 22.48 32.92 -16.79
C ARG A 823 22.88 32.63 -15.35
N ILE A 824 21.99 32.89 -14.39
CA ILE A 824 22.12 32.38 -13.01
C ILE A 824 21.72 30.88 -12.96
N ARG A 825 20.84 30.41 -13.86
CA ARG A 825 20.57 28.99 -14.13
C ARG A 825 21.67 28.28 -14.94
N GLN A 826 22.60 28.98 -15.60
CA GLN A 826 23.85 28.39 -16.13
C GLN A 826 24.85 27.95 -15.02
N GLN A 827 24.36 27.69 -13.81
CA GLN A 827 25.07 27.09 -12.67
C GLN A 827 24.24 26.01 -11.94
N ALA A 828 23.05 25.68 -12.46
CA ALA A 828 22.25 24.51 -12.10
C ALA A 828 21.09 24.40 -13.12
N PRO A 829 20.95 23.28 -13.86
CA PRO A 829 19.92 23.11 -14.87
C PRO A 829 18.51 23.34 -14.30
N PRO A 830 17.55 23.76 -15.15
CA PRO A 830 16.20 24.14 -14.74
C PRO A 830 15.35 22.89 -14.46
N THR A 831 15.74 22.11 -13.46
CA THR A 831 15.07 20.84 -13.18
C THR A 831 13.90 21.04 -12.24
N ASP A 832 12.73 20.68 -12.77
CA ASP A 832 11.46 20.39 -12.11
C ASP A 832 11.55 19.33 -10.97
N ASP A 833 12.77 18.89 -10.66
CA ASP A 833 13.13 17.63 -10.00
C ASP A 833 14.12 17.84 -8.83
N LEU A 834 14.17 19.03 -8.21
CA LEU A 834 15.03 19.31 -7.03
C LEU A 834 14.86 18.23 -5.92
N LEU A 835 13.65 17.69 -5.78
CA LEU A 835 13.33 16.56 -4.92
C LEU A 835 14.14 15.31 -5.27
N LEU A 836 14.23 14.95 -6.56
CA LEU A 836 14.93 13.76 -7.03
C LEU A 836 16.44 13.88 -6.85
N TYR A 837 17.01 15.07 -7.06
CA TYR A 837 18.41 15.34 -6.75
C TYR A 837 18.70 15.29 -5.25
N ALA A 838 17.77 15.74 -4.40
CA ALA A 838 17.87 15.57 -2.95
C ALA A 838 17.85 14.08 -2.55
N ILE A 839 16.93 13.28 -3.12
CA ILE A 839 16.86 11.82 -2.92
C ILE A 839 18.16 11.14 -3.37
N ALA A 840 18.63 11.40 -4.59
CA ALA A 840 19.87 10.82 -5.11
C ALA A 840 21.09 11.24 -4.28
N ALA A 841 21.18 12.51 -3.86
CA ALA A 841 22.27 12.99 -3.01
C ALA A 841 22.28 12.33 -1.62
N LEU A 842 21.11 12.05 -1.05
CA LEU A 842 20.98 11.31 0.21
C LEU A 842 21.52 9.88 0.08
N VAL A 843 21.12 9.17 -0.99
CA VAL A 843 21.59 7.82 -1.32
C VAL A 843 23.11 7.80 -1.51
N LEU A 844 23.63 8.67 -2.37
CA LEU A 844 25.07 8.78 -2.67
C LEU A 844 25.91 9.12 -1.42
N ARG A 845 25.42 10.00 -0.55
CA ARG A 845 26.09 10.34 0.71
C ARG A 845 26.12 9.17 1.70
N ARG A 846 25.13 8.27 1.65
CA ARG A 846 25.06 7.05 2.47
C ARG A 846 25.70 5.83 1.80
N LYS A 847 26.43 5.99 0.68
CA LYS A 847 26.99 4.85 -0.08
C LYS A 847 27.77 3.83 0.74
N LEU A 848 28.58 4.26 1.72
CA LEU A 848 29.36 3.36 2.60
C LEU A 848 28.51 2.58 3.62
N ILE A 849 27.25 2.96 3.80
CA ILE A 849 26.25 2.22 4.58
C ILE A 849 25.51 1.27 3.63
N ILE A 850 25.05 1.78 2.48
CA ILE A 850 24.33 1.00 1.47
C ILE A 850 25.18 -0.17 0.93
N GLN A 851 26.48 0.06 0.68
CA GLN A 851 27.45 -0.96 0.25
C GLN A 851 27.76 -2.04 1.30
N LYS A 852 27.29 -1.88 2.56
CA LYS A 852 27.40 -2.92 3.60
C LYS A 852 26.18 -3.84 3.64
N TYR A 853 25.05 -3.41 3.11
CA TYR A 853 23.84 -4.22 3.05
C TYR A 853 23.95 -5.27 1.96
N SER A 854 23.39 -6.44 2.24
CA SER A 854 23.42 -7.63 1.39
C SER A 854 22.04 -7.95 0.81
N SER A 855 21.03 -7.10 1.04
CA SER A 855 19.68 -7.23 0.49
C SER A 855 18.99 -5.87 0.33
N MET A 856 18.00 -5.82 -0.55
CA MET A 856 17.10 -4.67 -0.70
C MET A 856 16.30 -4.38 0.59
N ASP A 857 15.86 -5.42 1.32
CA ASP A 857 15.09 -5.27 2.56
C ASP A 857 15.85 -4.45 3.63
N GLU A 858 17.17 -4.68 3.76
CA GLU A 858 18.02 -3.91 4.68
C GLU A 858 18.17 -2.44 4.25
N ILE A 859 18.22 -2.16 2.94
CA ILE A 859 18.25 -0.79 2.40
C ILE A 859 16.91 -0.09 2.68
N VAL A 860 15.78 -0.81 2.55
CA VAL A 860 14.44 -0.31 2.89
C VAL A 860 14.31 -0.07 4.39
N GLU A 861 14.78 -0.98 5.24
CA GLU A 861 14.78 -0.81 6.70
C GLU A 861 15.60 0.41 7.13
N GLU A 862 16.81 0.60 6.58
CA GLU A 862 17.60 1.79 6.85
C GLU A 862 16.96 3.07 6.30
N CYS A 863 16.34 3.02 5.11
CA CYS A 863 15.59 4.16 4.59
C CYS A 863 14.40 4.54 5.47
N ASN A 864 13.75 3.55 6.07
CA ASN A 864 12.68 3.75 7.05
C ASN A 864 13.22 4.28 8.40
N SER A 865 14.42 3.87 8.82
CA SER A 865 15.06 4.29 10.09
C SER A 865 15.48 5.77 10.08
N MET A 866 15.63 6.39 8.91
CA MET A 866 16.07 7.79 8.77
C MET A 866 15.09 8.85 9.29
N ALA A 867 13.86 8.50 9.65
CA ALA A 867 12.81 9.43 10.07
C ALA A 867 13.29 10.39 11.18
N GLY A 868 13.22 11.70 10.91
CA GLY A 868 13.63 12.76 11.84
C GLY A 868 15.15 12.96 12.00
N GLN A 869 15.99 12.12 11.39
CA GLN A 869 17.46 12.19 11.51
C GLN A 869 18.13 13.08 10.45
N LEU A 870 17.37 13.51 9.44
CA LEU A 870 17.88 14.27 8.31
C LEU A 870 18.02 15.77 8.61
N ASN A 871 18.65 16.49 7.69
CA ASN A 871 18.81 17.94 7.78
C ASN A 871 18.56 18.56 6.40
N VAL A 872 17.38 19.15 6.22
CA VAL A 872 16.92 19.73 4.94
C VAL A 872 17.95 20.66 4.28
N TRP A 873 18.59 21.55 5.05
CA TRP A 873 19.55 22.50 4.48
C TRP A 873 20.83 21.82 3.98
N LYS A 874 21.32 20.80 4.69
CA LYS A 874 22.43 19.98 4.18
C LYS A 874 21.99 19.13 2.98
N LEU A 875 20.76 18.62 2.97
CA LEU A 875 20.21 17.85 1.86
C LEU A 875 20.14 18.70 0.57
N LEU A 876 19.69 19.95 0.66
CA LEU A 876 19.68 20.91 -0.45
C LEU A 876 21.11 21.33 -0.91
N ASP A 877 22.05 21.44 0.03
CA ASP A 877 23.47 21.72 -0.25
C ASP A 877 24.12 20.52 -0.99
N ASP A 878 23.92 19.29 -0.49
CA ASP A 878 24.36 18.04 -1.09
C ASP A 878 23.73 17.85 -2.50
N ALA A 879 22.44 18.18 -2.67
CA ALA A 879 21.73 18.16 -3.96
C ALA A 879 22.30 19.16 -4.97
N HIS A 880 22.55 20.41 -4.54
CA HIS A 880 23.16 21.42 -5.41
C HIS A 880 24.57 21.01 -5.88
N HIS A 881 25.38 20.43 -4.98
CA HIS A 881 26.69 19.91 -5.35
C HIS A 881 26.62 18.73 -6.32
N LEU A 882 25.64 17.83 -6.16
CA LEU A 882 25.38 16.74 -7.10
C LEU A 882 25.01 17.29 -8.49
N VAL A 883 24.12 18.27 -8.54
CA VAL A 883 23.66 18.94 -9.76
C VAL A 883 24.81 19.60 -10.52
N VAL A 884 25.60 20.46 -9.85
CA VAL A 884 26.75 21.17 -10.48
C VAL A 884 27.73 20.16 -11.05
N THR A 885 28.14 19.17 -10.26
CA THR A 885 29.16 18.18 -10.68
C THR A 885 28.67 17.12 -11.68
N LEU A 886 27.39 17.13 -12.06
CA LEU A 886 26.88 16.38 -13.21
C LEU A 886 26.86 17.26 -14.47
N HIS A 887 26.57 18.56 -14.34
CA HIS A 887 26.66 19.50 -15.45
C HIS A 887 28.10 19.65 -15.96
N ASP A 888 29.05 19.84 -15.04
CA ASP A 888 30.50 19.97 -15.36
C ASP A 888 31.00 18.75 -16.16
N LYS A 889 30.46 17.55 -15.91
CA LYS A 889 30.78 16.31 -16.65
C LYS A 889 30.23 16.30 -18.08
N ILE A 890 29.06 16.89 -18.31
CA ILE A 890 28.43 16.94 -19.64
C ILE A 890 29.16 17.99 -20.50
N GLU A 891 29.46 19.16 -19.94
CA GLU A 891 30.22 20.21 -20.64
C GLU A 891 31.64 19.74 -20.99
N THR A 892 32.34 19.05 -20.08
CA THR A 892 33.68 18.50 -20.38
C THR A 892 33.66 17.36 -21.40
N LEU A 893 32.60 16.54 -21.45
CA LEU A 893 32.44 15.52 -22.50
C LEU A 893 32.20 16.15 -23.87
N SER A 894 31.33 17.17 -23.96
CA SER A 894 31.09 17.88 -25.23
C SER A 894 32.35 18.57 -25.78
N GLN A 895 33.14 19.22 -24.92
CA GLN A 895 34.41 19.84 -25.31
C GLN A 895 35.46 18.81 -25.76
N SER A 896 35.41 17.58 -25.24
CA SER A 896 36.32 16.49 -25.66
C SER A 896 35.92 15.78 -26.96
N GLN A 897 34.78 16.14 -27.55
CA GLN A 897 34.35 15.68 -28.88
C GLN A 897 34.54 16.76 -29.97
N SER A 898 35.00 17.96 -29.59
CA SER A 898 35.22 19.11 -30.47
C SER A 898 36.72 19.40 -30.73
N ILE A 899 37.59 18.43 -30.41
CA ILE A 899 39.06 18.46 -30.56
C ILE A 899 39.51 17.11 -31.11
#